data_AF-A0A6L7WWW3-F1
#
_entry.id   AF-A0A6L7WWW3-F1
#
_cell.length_a   1.000
_cell.length_b   1.000
_cell.length_c   1.000
_cell.angle_alpha   90.00
_cell.angle_beta   90.00
_cell.angle_gamma   90.00
#
_symmetry.space_group_name_H-M   'P 1'
#
loop_
_entity.id
_entity.type
_entity.pdbx_description
1 polymer ?
#
loop_
_entity_poly.entity_id
_entity_poly.type
_entity_poly.pdbx_seq_one_letter_code
_entity_poly.pdbx_strand_id
1 'polypeptide(L)'
;MLPTRRSVSVVATQVRTLPALRYGAMAALAVLVALAFTVFGSVGRASAVQADCEFVLGFGALQAMAPSTVGACVANEQHDASDGVTRQQTSSGVLLWDKATNWTGFTDGYRTWVNGPTGLQERLSIERFDWEPASIALGATAEADAATLAYVSAAIAAYEQDGLDATVAHYNSEASIEGGRSLMMVDRSSLTLLAAPIFRNLVGATLPRGHSLLRVIQVVNEDGGWVNHLQTNPVNGQREPRRSYFVLHDGIVFSSGHFSVRADLAGVIREYVSNAIGRYRTQGLDATVDFYNSDASVDGYLYLFLMDPDDIYLAHPIFPHLIGTDIKDVVGSNGYELGKEIAKATPEGHWVEYPWPNPATGREEPKTAWVVRHEGLIFASGYYTPDPSAEPPAWMGADPREYTVEYVQQAIARYDRDGLESMTNFYNSTAAFEGQFYLFAMDANDIYFVHPLFPRLIGTDIKDVVGSDGFELGKAIAAATEEGVWVEYLWPHPVTLQEAPKVTFAIRHDGRIFASGYYPVADDPAAATMAYVQAAIDRYERDGLDATAAYYNSRESFDGASFLFLIDENDLYLVNPLIPQRIGTDVKLVRARGLDGMVYNFGEQIASVTEEGGWFHNLRPSAQGSGSATHVWAIRHDGLIFGSAYFDDE
;
A
#
# COMPACT_ATOMS: atom_id res chain seq x y z
N MET A 1 36.14 -7.52 -69.38
CA MET A 1 34.93 -6.88 -69.93
C MET A 1 34.04 -6.54 -68.75
N LEU A 2 34.18 -5.32 -68.22
CA LEU A 2 33.30 -4.16 -68.44
C LEU A 2 31.94 -4.27 -67.70
N PRO A 3 31.76 -3.55 -66.58
CA PRO A 3 30.50 -3.47 -65.83
C PRO A 3 29.64 -2.26 -66.24
N THR A 4 28.32 -2.33 -66.01
CA THR A 4 27.38 -1.22 -66.23
C THR A 4 26.95 -0.54 -64.93
N ARG A 5 27.17 0.78 -64.86
CA ARG A 5 26.75 1.66 -63.75
C ARG A 5 25.29 2.12 -63.90
N ARG A 6 24.63 2.38 -62.77
CA ARG A 6 23.65 3.47 -62.51
C ARG A 6 23.42 3.53 -60.98
N SER A 7 24.04 4.45 -60.24
CA SER A 7 23.73 5.89 -60.06
C SER A 7 22.73 6.15 -58.92
N VAL A 8 23.21 6.85 -57.90
CA VAL A 8 22.56 7.20 -56.61
C VAL A 8 21.42 8.21 -56.78
N SER A 9 20.41 8.13 -55.91
CA SER A 9 19.61 9.29 -55.47
C SER A 9 19.21 9.15 -54.00
N VAL A 10 19.55 10.17 -53.20
CA VAL A 10 19.14 10.30 -51.78
C VAL A 10 17.80 11.02 -51.73
N VAL A 11 16.86 10.54 -50.92
CA VAL A 11 15.60 11.24 -50.63
C VAL A 11 15.74 11.97 -49.30
N ALA A 12 15.70 13.30 -49.33
CA ALA A 12 15.70 14.15 -48.14
C ALA A 12 14.29 14.74 -47.94
N THR A 13 13.68 14.47 -46.78
CA THR A 13 12.35 14.97 -46.43
C THR A 13 12.44 16.41 -45.93
N GLN A 14 11.89 17.37 -46.67
CA GLN A 14 11.91 18.78 -46.29
C GLN A 14 10.85 19.12 -45.24
N VAL A 15 11.29 19.79 -44.17
CA VAL A 15 10.44 20.53 -43.24
C VAL A 15 9.77 21.71 -43.96
N ARG A 16 8.45 21.83 -43.87
CA ARG A 16 7.71 23.01 -44.38
C ARG A 16 7.47 24.02 -43.27
N THR A 17 8.09 25.20 -43.41
CA THR A 17 7.72 26.43 -42.71
C THR A 17 6.90 27.33 -43.63
N LEU A 18 5.91 28.04 -43.08
CA LEU A 18 5.17 29.13 -43.75
C LEU A 18 4.93 30.30 -42.76
N PRO A 19 4.70 31.54 -43.25
CA PRO A 19 5.32 32.72 -42.62
C PRO A 19 4.36 33.70 -41.92
N ALA A 20 4.93 34.63 -41.15
CA ALA A 20 4.26 35.80 -40.58
C ALA A 20 4.48 37.08 -41.41
N LEU A 21 3.49 37.99 -41.44
CA LEU A 21 3.43 39.43 -41.85
C LEU A 21 1.91 39.80 -41.80
N ARG A 22 1.37 40.99 -41.44
CA ARG A 22 1.87 42.33 -41.07
C ARG A 22 0.90 43.04 -40.09
N TYR A 23 1.38 44.11 -39.45
CA TYR A 23 0.57 45.13 -38.73
C TYR A 23 -0.05 46.18 -39.69
N GLY A 24 -1.08 46.94 -39.26
CA GLY A 24 -1.40 48.23 -39.90
C GLY A 24 -2.77 48.91 -39.67
N ALA A 25 -2.98 49.48 -38.47
CA ALA A 25 -3.88 50.59 -38.07
C ALA A 25 -4.91 51.26 -39.03
N MET A 26 -6.11 51.56 -38.49
CA MET A 26 -6.78 52.87 -38.62
C MET A 26 -7.41 53.27 -37.27
N ALA A 27 -7.55 54.58 -37.01
CA ALA A 27 -7.83 55.11 -35.66
C ALA A 27 -8.72 56.38 -35.66
N ALA A 28 -9.34 56.65 -34.50
CA ALA A 28 -10.00 57.90 -34.08
C ALA A 28 -11.33 58.27 -34.80
N LEU A 29 -12.25 59.09 -34.25
CA LEU A 29 -12.20 59.94 -33.04
C LEU A 29 -13.62 60.10 -32.40
N ALA A 30 -13.65 60.41 -31.09
CA ALA A 30 -14.83 60.66 -30.25
C ALA A 30 -15.64 61.94 -30.58
N VAL A 31 -16.84 62.10 -29.98
CA VAL A 31 -17.17 63.17 -28.98
C VAL A 31 -18.64 63.11 -28.47
N LEU A 32 -18.77 63.30 -27.15
CA LEU A 32 -19.92 63.58 -26.27
C LEU A 32 -21.27 64.10 -26.85
N VAL A 33 -22.39 63.65 -26.25
CA VAL A 33 -23.39 64.48 -25.52
C VAL A 33 -24.03 63.65 -24.40
N ALA A 34 -24.32 64.26 -23.25
CA ALA A 34 -25.06 63.67 -22.11
C ALA A 34 -26.38 64.44 -21.83
N LEU A 35 -27.24 63.86 -20.97
CA LEU A 35 -28.60 64.31 -20.59
C LEU A 35 -29.67 64.13 -21.71
N ALA A 36 -30.93 63.76 -21.43
CA ALA A 36 -31.66 63.64 -20.16
C ALA A 36 -32.74 62.50 -20.17
N PHE A 37 -33.07 61.99 -18.98
CA PHE A 37 -34.43 61.75 -18.41
C PHE A 37 -35.62 61.54 -19.40
N THR A 38 -36.54 60.56 -19.27
CA THR A 38 -36.94 59.73 -18.10
C THR A 38 -37.93 58.59 -18.43
N VAL A 39 -38.13 57.69 -17.46
CA VAL A 39 -39.33 56.83 -17.22
C VAL A 39 -39.64 55.72 -18.23
N PHE A 40 -39.37 54.47 -17.82
CA PHE A 40 -40.45 53.51 -17.53
C PHE A 40 -40.02 52.42 -16.53
N GLY A 41 -40.84 52.24 -15.48
CA GLY A 41 -40.97 51.07 -14.61
C GLY A 41 -39.76 50.16 -14.36
N SER A 42 -39.03 50.41 -13.28
CA SER A 42 -38.23 49.38 -12.62
C SER A 42 -39.15 48.28 -12.06
N VAL A 43 -39.26 47.14 -12.74
CA VAL A 43 -39.62 45.89 -12.08
C VAL A 43 -38.47 45.57 -11.15
N GLY A 44 -38.66 45.86 -9.86
CA GLY A 44 -37.70 45.45 -8.85
C GLY A 44 -37.57 43.94 -8.91
N ARG A 45 -36.39 43.45 -9.31
CA ARG A 45 -35.93 42.18 -8.75
C ARG A 45 -35.99 42.40 -7.24
N ALA A 46 -36.88 41.69 -6.57
CA ALA A 46 -36.70 41.47 -5.15
C ALA A 46 -35.31 40.86 -5.03
N SER A 47 -34.36 41.61 -4.46
CA SER A 47 -33.21 40.97 -3.85
C SER A 47 -33.80 39.93 -2.92
N ALA A 48 -33.52 38.66 -3.17
CA ALA A 48 -33.56 37.71 -2.08
C ALA A 48 -32.68 38.35 -1.01
N VAL A 49 -33.28 38.68 0.14
CA VAL A 49 -32.52 39.15 1.29
C VAL A 49 -31.62 37.98 1.63
N GLN A 50 -30.37 38.06 1.19
CA GLN A 50 -29.31 37.21 1.69
C GLN A 50 -29.34 37.49 3.18
N ALA A 51 -29.76 36.50 3.97
CA ALA A 51 -29.80 36.64 5.41
C ALA A 51 -28.38 37.01 5.82
N ASP A 52 -28.19 38.24 6.31
CA ASP A 52 -26.88 38.73 6.67
C ASP A 52 -26.30 37.75 7.68
N CYS A 53 -25.21 37.10 7.29
CA CYS A 53 -24.57 36.08 8.09
C CYS A 53 -24.06 36.75 9.37
N GLU A 54 -24.58 36.32 10.52
CA GLU A 54 -24.30 36.96 11.80
C GLU A 54 -23.42 36.05 12.67
N PHE A 55 -22.40 36.65 13.29
CA PHE A 55 -21.64 36.01 14.35
C PHE A 55 -22.32 36.29 15.68
N VAL A 56 -22.99 35.28 16.24
CA VAL A 56 -23.74 35.41 17.50
C VAL A 56 -22.93 34.90 18.70
N LEU A 57 -23.31 35.31 19.91
CA LEU A 57 -22.77 34.79 21.18
C LEU A 57 -21.22 34.73 21.22
N GLY A 58 -20.65 33.56 21.53
CA GLY A 58 -19.20 33.36 21.63
C GLY A 58 -18.45 33.52 20.31
N PHE A 59 -19.11 33.24 19.19
CA PHE A 59 -18.56 33.44 17.84
C PHE A 59 -18.44 34.92 17.50
N GLY A 60 -19.44 35.73 17.86
CA GLY A 60 -19.37 37.19 17.77
C GLY A 60 -18.24 37.78 18.62
N ALA A 61 -18.05 37.27 19.84
CA ALA A 61 -16.96 37.68 20.71
C ALA A 61 -15.58 37.33 20.11
N LEU A 62 -15.39 36.11 19.62
CA LEU A 62 -14.10 35.67 19.06
C LEU A 62 -13.77 36.41 17.76
N GLN A 63 -14.77 36.67 16.91
CA GLN A 63 -14.58 37.47 15.69
C GLN A 63 -14.23 38.93 16.00
N ALA A 64 -14.84 39.54 17.00
CA ALA A 64 -14.51 40.90 17.43
C ALA A 64 -13.06 41.00 17.99
N MET A 65 -12.54 39.93 18.59
CA MET A 65 -11.16 39.87 19.10
C MET A 65 -10.11 39.66 18.00
N ALA A 66 -10.44 38.96 16.90
CA ALA A 66 -9.51 38.69 15.80
C ALA A 66 -10.17 38.71 14.41
N PRO A 67 -10.69 39.87 13.95
CA PRO A 67 -11.54 39.94 12.75
C PRO A 67 -10.78 39.61 11.45
N SER A 68 -9.47 39.88 11.39
CA SER A 68 -8.63 39.50 10.25
C SER A 68 -8.27 38.00 10.22
N THR A 69 -8.29 37.34 11.38
CA THR A 69 -7.97 35.91 11.52
C THR A 69 -9.21 35.07 11.27
N VAL A 70 -10.32 35.44 11.93
CA VAL A 70 -11.62 34.77 11.80
C VAL A 70 -12.30 35.09 10.47
N GLY A 71 -12.05 36.24 9.86
CA GLY A 71 -12.55 36.57 8.52
C GLY A 71 -14.04 36.94 8.46
N ALA A 72 -14.59 36.91 7.25
CA ALA A 72 -15.98 37.23 6.98
C ALA A 72 -16.91 36.04 7.25
N CYS A 73 -18.14 36.32 7.66
CA CYS A 73 -19.17 35.31 7.90
C CYS A 73 -19.63 34.68 6.58
N VAL A 74 -19.57 33.35 6.45
CA VAL A 74 -19.97 32.62 5.23
C VAL A 74 -21.33 31.95 5.38
N ALA A 75 -21.59 31.34 6.54
CA ALA A 75 -22.90 30.81 6.90
C ALA A 75 -23.18 31.01 8.41
N ASN A 76 -24.45 31.03 8.81
CA ASN A 76 -24.83 31.04 10.23
C ASN A 76 -24.39 29.73 10.92
N GLU A 77 -24.27 29.77 12.25
CA GLU A 77 -23.88 28.61 13.05
C GLU A 77 -24.81 27.40 12.86
N GLN A 78 -24.21 26.22 12.76
CA GLN A 78 -24.90 24.93 12.63
C GLN A 78 -24.53 24.04 13.81
N HIS A 79 -25.54 23.54 14.52
CA HIS A 79 -25.35 22.61 15.63
C HIS A 79 -25.41 21.17 15.13
N ASP A 80 -24.34 20.41 15.34
CA ASP A 80 -24.34 18.97 15.09
C ASP A 80 -24.76 18.23 16.37
N ALA A 81 -25.87 17.49 16.28
CA ALA A 81 -26.42 16.75 17.40
C ALA A 81 -25.71 15.40 17.66
N SER A 82 -24.85 14.95 16.74
CA SER A 82 -24.13 13.67 16.85
C SER A 82 -22.87 13.77 17.72
N ASP A 83 -22.19 14.91 17.72
CA ASP A 83 -21.01 15.20 18.54
C ASP A 83 -21.21 16.34 19.55
N GLY A 84 -22.32 17.07 19.46
CA GLY A 84 -22.65 18.18 20.35
C GLY A 84 -21.88 19.49 20.06
N VAL A 85 -21.15 19.55 18.94
CA VAL A 85 -20.34 20.71 18.55
C VAL A 85 -21.14 21.61 17.60
N THR A 86 -21.18 22.90 17.92
CA THR A 86 -21.69 23.94 17.03
C THR A 86 -20.54 24.50 16.20
N ARG A 87 -20.77 24.67 14.89
CA ARG A 87 -19.75 25.08 13.91
C ARG A 87 -20.25 26.27 13.10
N GLN A 88 -19.40 27.26 12.85
CA GLN A 88 -19.71 28.37 11.94
C GLN A 88 -18.58 28.57 10.92
N GLN A 89 -18.92 28.50 9.64
CA GLN A 89 -17.98 28.65 8.54
C GLN A 89 -17.68 30.13 8.26
N THR A 90 -16.40 30.43 8.03
CA THR A 90 -15.91 31.78 7.75
C THR A 90 -15.01 31.79 6.51
N SER A 91 -14.62 32.97 6.04
CA SER A 91 -13.78 33.11 4.84
C SER A 91 -12.32 32.65 5.03
N SER A 92 -11.92 32.24 6.23
CA SER A 92 -10.54 31.87 6.57
C SER A 92 -10.44 30.64 7.48
N GLY A 93 -11.57 29.99 7.83
CA GLY A 93 -11.57 28.80 8.68
C GLY A 93 -12.93 28.51 9.31
N VAL A 94 -12.91 27.87 10.47
CA VAL A 94 -14.11 27.40 11.18
C VAL A 94 -14.09 27.86 12.62
N LEU A 95 -15.18 28.50 13.05
CA LEU A 95 -15.49 28.73 14.47
C LEU A 95 -16.18 27.49 15.05
N LEU A 96 -15.79 27.13 16.26
CA LEU A 96 -16.16 25.88 16.94
C LEU A 96 -16.57 26.18 18.38
N TRP A 97 -17.74 25.70 18.80
CA TRP A 97 -18.17 25.68 20.19
C TRP A 97 -18.56 24.25 20.60
N ASP A 98 -17.83 23.70 21.57
CA ASP A 98 -18.12 22.38 22.14
C ASP A 98 -18.99 22.54 23.39
N LYS A 99 -20.21 22.00 23.33
CA LYS A 99 -21.19 22.04 24.42
C LYS A 99 -20.72 21.29 25.67
N ALA A 100 -19.93 20.23 25.52
CA ALA A 100 -19.48 19.40 26.64
C ALA A 100 -18.43 20.08 27.51
N THR A 101 -17.54 20.83 26.87
CA THR A 101 -16.43 21.55 27.52
C THR A 101 -16.71 23.05 27.69
N ASN A 102 -17.77 23.57 27.05
CA ASN A 102 -18.07 24.99 26.87
C ASN A 102 -16.91 25.79 26.21
N TRP A 103 -16.05 25.09 25.47
CA TRP A 103 -14.88 25.66 24.80
C TRP A 103 -15.31 26.37 23.51
N THR A 104 -14.76 27.57 23.26
CA THR A 104 -14.99 28.33 22.02
C THR A 104 -13.65 28.67 21.37
N GLY A 105 -13.49 28.37 20.08
CA GLY A 105 -12.27 28.68 19.34
C GLY A 105 -12.49 28.85 17.84
N PHE A 106 -11.45 29.32 17.16
CA PHE A 106 -11.37 29.40 15.70
C PHE A 106 -10.19 28.55 15.23
N THR A 107 -10.33 27.85 14.10
CA THR A 107 -9.22 27.12 13.46
C THR A 107 -9.17 27.37 11.97
N ASP A 108 -7.97 27.54 11.42
CA ASP A 108 -7.70 27.61 9.97
C ASP A 108 -7.32 26.22 9.39
N GLY A 109 -7.38 25.16 10.21
CA GLY A 109 -6.95 23.80 9.88
C GLY A 109 -5.51 23.47 10.30
N TYR A 110 -4.66 24.46 10.56
CA TYR A 110 -3.27 24.30 10.99
C TYR A 110 -3.01 24.83 12.42
N ARG A 111 -3.61 25.98 12.73
CA ARG A 111 -3.56 26.69 14.00
C ARG A 111 -4.95 26.83 14.59
N THR A 112 -5.00 27.00 15.90
CA THR A 112 -6.23 27.23 16.64
C THR A 112 -6.06 28.41 17.59
N TRP A 113 -7.00 29.34 17.54
CA TRP A 113 -7.09 30.51 18.40
C TRP A 113 -8.23 30.30 19.40
N VAL A 114 -7.89 30.31 20.68
CA VAL A 114 -8.79 29.99 21.79
C VAL A 114 -8.86 31.16 22.76
N ASN A 115 -10.04 31.53 23.22
CA ASN A 115 -10.18 32.57 24.24
C ASN A 115 -9.94 31.97 25.64
N GLY A 116 -8.72 32.13 26.15
CA GLY A 116 -8.24 31.55 27.39
C GLY A 116 -8.22 32.52 28.59
N PRO A 117 -7.66 32.08 29.74
CA PRO A 117 -7.60 32.87 30.97
C PRO A 117 -6.85 34.20 30.85
N THR A 118 -6.00 34.36 29.83
CA THR A 118 -5.22 35.58 29.57
C THR A 118 -5.66 36.31 28.29
N GLY A 119 -6.78 35.92 27.68
CA GLY A 119 -7.31 36.46 26.43
C GLY A 119 -7.15 35.48 25.26
N LEU A 120 -7.16 35.97 24.02
CA LEU A 120 -7.00 35.11 22.85
C LEU A 120 -5.56 34.58 22.74
N GLN A 121 -5.42 33.26 22.72
CA GLN A 121 -4.15 32.55 22.66
C GLN A 121 -4.10 31.66 21.41
N GLU A 122 -2.96 31.64 20.73
CA GLU A 122 -2.69 30.85 19.53
C GLU A 122 -1.82 29.64 19.86
N ARG A 123 -2.14 28.49 19.26
CA ARG A 123 -1.33 27.26 19.29
C ARG A 123 -1.53 26.47 17.99
N LEU A 124 -0.73 25.43 17.77
CA LEU A 124 -1.05 24.46 16.72
C LEU A 124 -2.36 23.73 17.04
N SER A 125 -3.09 23.30 16.01
CA SER A 125 -4.36 22.58 16.20
C SER A 125 -4.20 21.24 16.94
N ILE A 126 -2.99 20.66 16.89
CA ILE A 126 -2.59 19.43 17.58
C ILE A 126 -2.19 19.63 19.05
N GLU A 127 -1.85 20.85 19.46
CA GLU A 127 -1.46 21.18 20.84
C GLU A 127 -2.70 21.49 21.70
N ARG A 128 -2.54 21.52 23.02
CA ARG A 128 -3.50 22.09 23.97
C ARG A 128 -2.72 22.81 25.07
N PHE A 129 -3.28 23.89 25.61
CA PHE A 129 -2.77 24.49 26.85
C PHE A 129 -3.25 23.69 28.07
N ASP A 130 -2.48 23.69 29.15
CA ASP A 130 -2.76 22.94 30.40
C ASP A 130 -4.13 23.26 31.05
N TRP A 131 -4.72 24.41 30.70
CA TRP A 131 -6.02 24.86 31.18
C TRP A 131 -7.19 24.52 30.24
N GLU A 132 -6.94 24.00 29.04
CA GLU A 132 -8.01 23.65 28.10
C GLU A 132 -8.72 22.34 28.51
N PRO A 133 -10.05 22.36 28.68
CA PRO A 133 -10.82 21.15 28.96
C PRO A 133 -10.79 20.16 27.78
N ALA A 134 -10.58 18.87 28.08
CA ALA A 134 -10.57 17.80 27.08
C ALA A 134 -11.99 17.52 26.54
N SER A 135 -12.16 17.54 25.21
CA SER A 135 -13.43 17.22 24.55
C SER A 135 -13.73 15.72 24.60
N ILE A 136 -15.02 15.35 24.70
CA ILE A 136 -15.44 13.99 25.10
C ILE A 136 -15.03 12.87 24.11
N ALA A 137 -14.64 13.21 22.87
CA ALA A 137 -14.02 12.26 21.94
C ALA A 137 -12.66 11.68 22.44
N LEU A 138 -12.04 12.29 23.46
CA LEU A 138 -10.79 11.83 24.11
C LEU A 138 -11.02 10.85 25.27
N GLY A 139 -12.25 10.54 25.67
CA GLY A 139 -12.53 9.75 26.88
C GLY A 139 -11.83 8.38 26.90
N ALA A 140 -11.98 7.61 25.82
CA ALA A 140 -11.39 6.27 25.71
C ALA A 140 -9.85 6.30 25.60
N THR A 141 -9.28 7.30 24.92
CA THR A 141 -7.81 7.44 24.79
C THR A 141 -7.17 7.93 26.08
N ALA A 142 -7.82 8.83 26.83
CA ALA A 142 -7.28 9.31 28.11
C ALA A 142 -7.30 8.21 29.18
N GLU A 143 -8.35 7.38 29.23
CA GLU A 143 -8.42 6.22 30.13
C GLU A 143 -7.39 5.14 29.71
N ALA A 144 -7.24 4.88 28.40
CA ALA A 144 -6.25 3.92 27.91
C ALA A 144 -4.80 4.40 28.09
N ASP A 145 -4.51 5.69 27.89
CA ASP A 145 -3.23 6.35 28.19
C ASP A 145 -2.94 6.23 29.70
N ALA A 146 -3.89 6.61 30.57
CA ALA A 146 -3.74 6.53 32.02
C ALA A 146 -3.49 5.11 32.54
N ALA A 147 -4.23 4.11 32.04
CA ALA A 147 -3.99 2.71 32.38
C ALA A 147 -2.64 2.18 31.86
N THR A 148 -2.14 2.71 30.73
CA THR A 148 -0.80 2.37 30.22
C THR A 148 0.30 2.99 31.08
N LEU A 149 0.13 4.26 31.48
CA LEU A 149 1.04 4.93 32.42
C LEU A 149 1.06 4.21 33.77
N ALA A 150 -0.10 3.81 34.30
CA ALA A 150 -0.19 3.04 35.54
C ALA A 150 0.54 1.69 35.42
N TYR A 151 0.39 0.97 34.31
CA TYR A 151 1.08 -0.29 34.04
C TYR A 151 2.61 -0.12 33.95
N VAL A 152 3.10 0.91 33.26
CA VAL A 152 4.55 1.21 33.18
C VAL A 152 5.11 1.66 34.54
N SER A 153 4.38 2.51 35.27
CA SER A 153 4.77 2.95 36.62
C SER A 153 4.80 1.79 37.62
N ALA A 154 3.89 0.83 37.51
CA ALA A 154 3.92 -0.39 38.33
C ALA A 154 5.15 -1.25 38.03
N ALA A 155 5.59 -1.32 36.77
CA ALA A 155 6.82 -2.02 36.40
C ALA A 155 8.09 -1.34 36.95
N ILE A 156 8.13 0.00 36.95
CA ILE A 156 9.23 0.77 37.55
C ILE A 156 9.22 0.59 39.07
N ALA A 157 8.07 0.68 39.73
CA ALA A 157 7.96 0.44 41.18
C ALA A 157 8.38 -0.99 41.58
N ALA A 158 8.06 -2.01 40.77
CA ALA A 158 8.53 -3.37 40.97
C ALA A 158 10.07 -3.48 40.81
N TYR A 159 10.65 -2.78 39.83
CA TYR A 159 12.09 -2.68 39.65
C TYR A 159 12.78 -2.00 40.84
N GLU A 160 12.26 -0.88 41.33
CA GLU A 160 12.77 -0.16 42.51
C GLU A 160 12.67 -1.00 43.80
N GLN A 161 11.60 -1.80 43.95
CA GLN A 161 11.33 -2.57 45.16
C GLN A 161 12.05 -3.93 45.19
N ASP A 162 11.93 -4.72 44.13
CA ASP A 162 12.31 -6.13 44.08
C ASP A 162 13.55 -6.39 43.18
N GLY A 163 13.99 -5.37 42.43
CA GLY A 163 15.16 -5.41 41.57
C GLY A 163 14.94 -5.98 40.17
N LEU A 164 15.99 -5.91 39.35
CA LEU A 164 15.92 -6.26 37.92
C LEU A 164 15.49 -7.71 37.66
N ASP A 165 16.15 -8.68 38.29
CA ASP A 165 15.93 -10.11 38.01
C ASP A 165 14.49 -10.55 38.35
N ALA A 166 13.94 -10.05 39.46
CA ALA A 166 12.57 -10.35 39.88
C ALA A 166 11.55 -9.70 38.93
N THR A 167 11.78 -8.45 38.54
CA THR A 167 10.92 -7.70 37.61
C THR A 167 10.90 -8.35 36.23
N VAL A 168 12.08 -8.70 35.70
CA VAL A 168 12.24 -9.40 34.41
C VAL A 168 11.57 -10.78 34.44
N ALA A 169 11.67 -11.51 35.56
CA ALA A 169 11.00 -12.81 35.70
C ALA A 169 9.46 -12.67 35.70
N HIS A 170 8.91 -11.62 36.33
CA HIS A 170 7.47 -11.35 36.30
C HIS A 170 6.99 -10.92 34.91
N TYR A 171 7.63 -9.92 34.31
CA TYR A 171 7.19 -9.34 33.03
C TYR A 171 7.55 -10.16 31.78
N ASN A 172 8.31 -11.25 31.92
CA ASN A 172 8.43 -12.30 30.89
C ASN A 172 7.41 -13.45 31.09
N SER A 173 6.35 -13.25 31.88
CA SER A 173 5.24 -14.20 32.00
C SER A 173 3.98 -13.74 31.25
N GLU A 174 3.16 -14.67 30.75
CA GLU A 174 1.84 -14.36 30.18
C GLU A 174 0.92 -13.68 31.19
N ALA A 175 1.05 -14.02 32.48
CA ALA A 175 0.27 -13.43 33.56
C ALA A 175 0.54 -11.92 33.76
N SER A 176 1.60 -11.37 33.15
CA SER A 176 1.87 -9.93 33.15
C SER A 176 1.15 -9.15 32.04
N ILE A 177 0.48 -9.82 31.09
CA ILE A 177 -0.21 -9.17 29.98
C ILE A 177 -1.62 -8.74 30.42
N GLU A 178 -1.89 -7.44 30.42
CA GLU A 178 -3.15 -6.86 30.93
C GLU A 178 -3.84 -5.96 29.89
N GLY A 179 -5.02 -6.34 29.42
CA GLY A 179 -5.81 -5.52 28.49
C GLY A 179 -5.05 -5.14 27.21
N GLY A 180 -4.27 -6.07 26.66
CA GLY A 180 -3.40 -5.86 25.49
C GLY A 180 -2.05 -5.20 25.79
N ARG A 181 -1.81 -4.75 27.03
CA ARG A 181 -0.53 -4.16 27.47
C ARG A 181 0.49 -5.25 27.77
N SER A 182 1.72 -5.02 27.34
CA SER A 182 2.85 -5.92 27.50
C SER A 182 4.11 -5.09 27.68
N LEU A 183 4.87 -5.34 28.74
CA LEU A 183 6.08 -4.58 29.02
C LEU A 183 7.22 -4.96 28.08
N MET A 184 7.90 -3.95 27.53
CA MET A 184 9.23 -4.06 26.94
C MET A 184 10.23 -3.35 27.85
N MET A 185 11.30 -4.04 28.24
CA MET A 185 12.44 -3.46 28.97
C MET A 185 13.70 -3.60 28.14
N VAL A 186 14.46 -2.51 27.94
CA VAL A 186 15.69 -2.50 27.14
C VAL A 186 16.82 -1.82 27.91
N ASP A 187 17.96 -2.47 28.08
CA ASP A 187 19.18 -1.80 28.57
C ASP A 187 19.62 -0.74 27.55
N ARG A 188 19.63 0.52 27.96
CA ARG A 188 19.86 1.66 27.09
C ARG A 188 21.27 1.68 26.47
N SER A 189 22.25 1.10 27.16
CA SER A 189 23.68 1.19 26.82
C SER A 189 24.14 0.12 25.83
N SER A 190 23.68 -1.11 26.04
CA SER A 190 23.97 -2.30 25.25
C SER A 190 22.90 -2.58 24.20
N LEU A 191 21.73 -1.92 24.31
CA LEU A 191 20.51 -2.19 23.53
C LEU A 191 20.00 -3.63 23.73
N THR A 192 20.29 -4.26 24.87
CA THR A 192 19.87 -5.63 25.17
C THR A 192 18.40 -5.66 25.60
N LEU A 193 17.60 -6.53 24.99
CA LEU A 193 16.21 -6.76 25.37
C LEU A 193 16.14 -7.56 26.68
N LEU A 194 15.70 -6.92 27.76
CA LEU A 194 15.66 -7.51 29.12
C LEU A 194 14.33 -8.24 29.37
N ALA A 195 13.22 -7.66 28.92
CA ALA A 195 11.90 -8.29 29.00
C ALA A 195 11.03 -7.96 27.78
N ALA A 196 10.29 -8.95 27.30
CA ALA A 196 9.24 -8.84 26.30
C ALA A 196 8.38 -10.13 26.30
N PRO A 197 7.20 -10.16 26.95
CA PRO A 197 6.41 -11.40 27.12
C PRO A 197 5.83 -11.93 25.79
N ILE A 198 5.70 -11.08 24.78
CA ILE A 198 5.31 -11.46 23.41
C ILE A 198 6.52 -12.05 22.64
N PHE A 199 7.72 -11.53 22.87
CA PHE A 199 8.95 -11.87 22.13
C PHE A 199 9.97 -12.58 23.03
N ARG A 200 9.51 -13.57 23.81
CA ARG A 200 10.32 -14.26 24.85
C ARG A 200 11.56 -14.96 24.29
N ASN A 201 11.52 -15.37 23.02
CA ASN A 201 12.64 -15.94 22.27
C ASN A 201 13.75 -14.93 21.93
N LEU A 202 13.49 -13.62 22.03
CA LEU A 202 14.45 -12.55 21.76
C LEU A 202 15.05 -11.92 23.03
N VAL A 203 14.61 -12.34 24.23
CA VAL A 203 15.15 -11.86 25.50
C VAL A 203 16.63 -12.24 25.62
N GLY A 204 17.47 -11.27 25.98
CA GLY A 204 18.93 -11.39 25.99
C GLY A 204 19.60 -11.02 24.65
N ALA A 205 18.85 -10.79 23.58
CA ALA A 205 19.41 -10.32 22.31
C ALA A 205 19.64 -8.80 22.32
N THR A 206 20.70 -8.36 21.63
CA THR A 206 20.93 -6.94 21.31
C THR A 206 20.05 -6.50 20.14
N LEU A 207 19.27 -5.43 20.31
CA LEU A 207 18.41 -4.89 19.26
C LEU A 207 19.25 -4.39 18.07
N PRO A 208 18.96 -4.85 16.83
CA PRO A 208 19.77 -4.52 15.65
C PRO A 208 19.56 -3.06 15.21
N ARG A 209 20.64 -2.42 14.74
CA ARG A 209 20.74 -0.95 14.49
C ARG A 209 19.73 -0.31 13.52
N GLY A 210 18.80 -1.08 12.94
CA GLY A 210 17.72 -0.61 12.07
C GLY A 210 16.29 -0.79 12.64
N HIS A 211 16.10 -1.38 13.82
CA HIS A 211 14.77 -1.60 14.40
C HIS A 211 14.02 -0.27 14.60
N SER A 212 12.76 -0.19 14.17
CA SER A 212 11.99 1.08 14.09
C SER A 212 11.96 1.87 15.42
N LEU A 213 11.81 1.16 16.54
CA LEU A 213 11.81 1.76 17.88
C LEU A 213 13.19 2.16 18.40
N LEU A 214 14.31 1.81 17.75
CA LEU A 214 15.64 2.22 18.24
C LEU A 214 15.80 3.73 18.27
N ARG A 215 15.20 4.47 17.33
CA ARG A 215 15.27 5.94 17.37
C ARG A 215 14.59 6.50 18.62
N VAL A 216 13.46 5.92 19.02
CA VAL A 216 12.71 6.27 20.24
C VAL A 216 13.51 5.92 21.48
N ILE A 217 13.94 4.66 21.59
CA ILE A 217 14.85 4.17 22.64
C ILE A 217 16.09 5.06 22.72
N GLN A 218 16.58 5.61 21.60
CA GLN A 218 17.76 6.45 21.58
C GLN A 218 17.58 7.88 22.10
N VAL A 219 16.37 8.44 22.03
CA VAL A 219 16.12 9.85 22.39
C VAL A 219 15.22 10.03 23.61
N VAL A 220 14.54 8.98 24.08
CA VAL A 220 13.70 9.03 25.28
C VAL A 220 14.52 9.30 26.54
N ASN A 221 13.96 10.12 27.43
CA ASN A 221 14.55 10.56 28.69
C ASN A 221 13.63 10.21 29.89
N GLU A 222 13.95 10.76 31.05
CA GLU A 222 13.22 10.54 32.31
C GLU A 222 11.82 11.19 32.33
N ASP A 223 11.56 12.22 31.50
CA ASP A 223 10.23 12.82 31.32
C ASP A 223 9.27 11.89 30.56
N GLY A 224 9.82 10.93 29.81
CA GLY A 224 9.09 9.98 28.97
C GLY A 224 8.51 10.59 27.70
N GLY A 225 7.83 9.76 26.90
CA GLY A 225 7.27 10.17 25.63
C GLY A 225 6.31 9.15 25.02
N TRP A 226 5.27 9.66 24.37
CA TRP A 226 4.30 8.87 23.62
C TRP A 226 4.70 8.74 22.15
N VAL A 227 4.59 7.52 21.61
CA VAL A 227 4.84 7.23 20.20
C VAL A 227 3.72 6.34 19.64
N ASN A 228 3.01 6.87 18.66
CA ASN A 228 2.12 6.11 17.79
C ASN A 228 2.99 5.34 16.77
N HIS A 229 2.81 4.02 16.67
CA HIS A 229 3.49 3.16 15.69
C HIS A 229 2.64 1.93 15.39
N LEU A 230 2.90 1.20 14.30
CA LEU A 230 2.19 -0.05 14.03
C LEU A 230 2.86 -1.24 14.70
N GLN A 231 2.08 -2.13 15.32
CA GLN A 231 2.55 -3.40 15.88
C GLN A 231 1.53 -4.51 15.62
N THR A 232 2.01 -5.73 15.38
CA THR A 232 1.16 -6.93 15.36
C THR A 232 0.52 -7.14 16.73
N ASN A 233 -0.81 -7.08 16.78
CA ASN A 233 -1.60 -7.36 17.96
C ASN A 233 -1.53 -8.87 18.25
N PRO A 234 -1.01 -9.29 19.43
CA PRO A 234 -0.77 -10.70 19.74
C PRO A 234 -2.07 -11.50 19.96
N VAL A 235 -3.23 -10.83 20.04
CA VAL A 235 -4.53 -11.48 20.28
C VAL A 235 -5.18 -11.97 18.98
N ASN A 236 -4.98 -11.25 17.87
CA ASN A 236 -5.64 -11.52 16.58
C ASN A 236 -4.67 -11.61 15.38
N GLY A 237 -3.36 -11.37 15.59
CA GLY A 237 -2.34 -11.41 14.54
C GLY A 237 -2.32 -10.20 13.61
N GLN A 238 -3.18 -9.19 13.80
CA GLN A 238 -3.31 -8.06 12.87
C GLN A 238 -2.34 -6.93 13.20
N ARG A 239 -1.77 -6.27 12.18
CA ARG A 239 -0.85 -5.14 12.36
C ARG A 239 -1.63 -3.84 12.58
N GLU A 240 -1.86 -3.51 13.84
CA GLU A 240 -2.71 -2.41 14.31
C GLU A 240 -1.87 -1.22 14.83
N PRO A 241 -2.40 0.02 14.85
CA PRO A 241 -1.72 1.13 15.50
C PRO A 241 -1.72 0.94 17.00
N ARG A 242 -0.52 1.00 17.56
CA ARG A 242 -0.27 1.00 18.98
C ARG A 242 0.24 2.37 19.40
N ARG A 243 -0.41 2.93 20.40
CA ARG A 243 0.05 4.10 21.13
C ARG A 243 0.81 3.59 22.36
N SER A 244 2.12 3.77 22.34
CA SER A 244 3.00 3.31 23.43
C SER A 244 3.71 4.46 24.11
N TYR A 245 3.82 4.36 25.43
CA TYR A 245 4.61 5.22 26.27
C TYR A 245 5.99 4.59 26.48
N PHE A 246 7.04 5.39 26.33
CA PHE A 246 8.43 5.04 26.61
C PHE A 246 8.95 5.97 27.70
N VAL A 247 9.76 5.46 28.63
CA VAL A 247 10.46 6.27 29.63
C VAL A 247 11.80 5.64 29.98
N LEU A 248 12.81 6.48 30.23
CA LEU A 248 14.13 6.05 30.73
C LEU A 248 14.14 6.11 32.25
N HIS A 249 14.54 5.03 32.92
CA HIS A 249 14.75 4.98 34.37
C HIS A 249 15.93 4.05 34.67
N ASP A 250 16.90 4.51 35.48
CA ASP A 250 18.14 3.77 35.83
C ASP A 250 18.89 3.12 34.65
N GLY A 251 18.88 3.79 33.49
CA GLY A 251 19.54 3.28 32.28
C GLY A 251 18.76 2.16 31.57
N ILE A 252 17.54 1.86 31.98
CA ILE A 252 16.61 0.94 31.33
C ILE A 252 15.48 1.75 30.70
N VAL A 253 15.17 1.47 29.44
CA VAL A 253 13.96 2.00 28.80
C VAL A 253 12.80 1.05 29.09
N PHE A 254 11.81 1.54 29.82
CA PHE A 254 10.53 0.87 30.04
C PHE A 254 9.53 1.34 28.98
N SER A 255 8.77 0.40 28.41
CA SER A 255 7.78 0.69 27.39
C SER A 255 6.57 -0.22 27.48
N SER A 256 5.37 0.33 27.31
CA SER A 256 4.13 -0.42 27.08
C SER A 256 3.15 0.45 26.28
N GLY A 257 2.10 -0.14 25.75
CA GLY A 257 1.10 0.58 24.95
C GLY A 257 -0.22 -0.14 24.81
N HIS A 258 -1.16 0.49 24.13
CA HIS A 258 -2.47 -0.07 23.79
C HIS A 258 -2.79 0.24 22.32
N PHE A 259 -3.71 -0.50 21.73
CA PHE A 259 -4.12 -0.28 20.34
C PHE A 259 -5.10 0.90 20.24
N SER A 260 -4.90 1.77 19.24
CA SER A 260 -5.63 3.04 19.10
C SER A 260 -7.08 2.84 18.66
N VAL A 261 -7.97 3.73 19.13
CA VAL A 261 -9.40 3.74 18.75
C VAL A 261 -9.62 4.52 17.44
N ARG A 262 -10.70 4.22 16.70
CA ARG A 262 -11.03 4.75 15.34
C ARG A 262 -10.87 6.28 15.15
N ALA A 263 -10.97 7.09 16.22
CA ALA A 263 -10.79 8.54 16.16
C ALA A 263 -9.33 9.00 15.93
N ASP A 264 -8.34 8.26 16.41
CA ASP A 264 -6.90 8.57 16.25
C ASP A 264 -6.43 8.32 14.80
N LEU A 265 -7.00 7.30 14.14
CA LEU A 265 -6.73 6.95 12.74
C LEU A 265 -6.88 8.14 11.79
N ALA A 266 -7.93 8.94 11.98
CA ALA A 266 -8.19 10.11 11.14
C ALA A 266 -7.07 11.18 11.24
N GLY A 267 -6.38 11.26 12.38
CA GLY A 267 -5.18 12.08 12.54
C GLY A 267 -3.99 11.50 11.78
N VAL A 268 -3.71 10.21 11.97
CA VAL A 268 -2.61 9.49 11.33
C VAL A 268 -2.68 9.56 9.80
N ILE A 269 -3.85 9.37 9.18
CA ILE A 269 -3.99 9.50 7.72
C ILE A 269 -3.67 10.93 7.24
N ARG A 270 -4.20 11.95 7.93
CA ARG A 270 -3.95 13.35 7.55
C ARG A 270 -2.47 13.69 7.62
N GLU A 271 -1.78 13.21 8.64
CA GLU A 271 -0.32 13.36 8.77
C GLU A 271 0.41 12.61 7.64
N TYR A 272 0.04 11.36 7.35
CA TYR A 272 0.65 10.57 6.29
C TYR A 272 0.48 11.22 4.89
N VAL A 273 -0.71 11.73 4.55
CA VAL A 273 -0.97 12.49 3.31
C VAL A 273 -0.23 13.83 3.29
N SER A 274 -0.15 14.54 4.43
CA SER A 274 0.63 15.77 4.57
C SER A 274 2.13 15.52 4.35
N ASN A 275 2.66 14.41 4.87
CA ASN A 275 4.04 13.97 4.66
C ASN A 275 4.32 13.61 3.19
N ALA A 276 3.34 13.04 2.47
CA ALA A 276 3.44 12.82 1.03
C ALA A 276 3.56 14.12 0.24
N ILE A 277 2.70 15.10 0.56
CA ILE A 277 2.75 16.45 -0.01
C ILE A 277 4.07 17.16 0.36
N GLY A 278 4.58 16.95 1.58
CA GLY A 278 5.89 17.44 2.03
C GLY A 278 7.05 16.85 1.24
N ARG A 279 7.00 15.55 0.93
CA ARG A 279 7.97 14.89 0.03
C ARG A 279 7.90 15.50 -1.37
N TYR A 280 6.70 15.64 -1.94
CA TYR A 280 6.52 16.29 -3.26
C TYR A 280 7.16 17.67 -3.33
N ARG A 281 6.89 18.55 -2.35
CA ARG A 281 7.46 19.90 -2.28
C ARG A 281 8.98 19.94 -2.12
N THR A 282 9.60 18.89 -1.57
CA THR A 282 11.04 18.88 -1.23
C THR A 282 11.89 18.03 -2.18
N GLN A 283 11.31 17.03 -2.83
CA GLN A 283 12.00 16.04 -3.68
C GLN A 283 11.48 16.03 -5.13
N GLY A 284 10.35 16.70 -5.41
CA GLY A 284 9.73 16.73 -6.74
C GLY A 284 8.76 15.57 -7.00
N LEU A 285 8.10 15.60 -8.16
CA LEU A 285 7.10 14.59 -8.54
C LEU A 285 7.73 13.20 -8.69
N ASP A 286 8.74 13.07 -9.56
CA ASP A 286 9.35 11.78 -9.92
C ASP A 286 9.82 11.00 -8.68
N ALA A 287 10.60 11.64 -7.80
CA ALA A 287 11.06 11.02 -6.54
C ALA A 287 9.92 10.69 -5.55
N THR A 288 8.78 11.36 -5.67
CA THR A 288 7.58 11.07 -4.87
C THR A 288 6.80 9.90 -5.43
N VAL A 289 6.63 9.85 -6.76
CA VAL A 289 6.03 8.72 -7.47
C VAL A 289 6.87 7.46 -7.29
N ASP A 290 8.19 7.55 -7.46
CA ASP A 290 9.14 6.47 -7.20
C ASP A 290 9.03 5.96 -5.76
N PHE A 291 8.91 6.85 -4.77
CA PHE A 291 8.73 6.44 -3.38
C PHE A 291 7.37 5.80 -3.11
N TYR A 292 6.27 6.34 -3.65
CA TYR A 292 4.92 5.81 -3.41
C TYR A 292 4.51 4.64 -4.32
N ASN A 293 5.31 4.34 -5.35
CA ASN A 293 5.35 3.03 -6.02
C ASN A 293 6.42 2.11 -5.45
N SER A 294 7.17 2.56 -4.43
CA SER A 294 8.07 1.69 -3.68
C SER A 294 7.39 1.17 -2.44
N ASP A 295 7.81 -0.03 -2.08
CA ASP A 295 7.44 -0.73 -0.87
C ASP A 295 7.62 0.08 0.42
N ALA A 296 8.69 0.89 0.48
CA ALA A 296 9.03 1.70 1.64
C ALA A 296 7.99 2.81 1.95
N SER A 297 6.95 2.94 1.12
CA SER A 297 5.78 3.77 1.41
C SER A 297 4.66 3.04 2.14
N VAL A 298 4.53 1.71 1.98
CA VAL A 298 3.47 0.92 2.63
C VAL A 298 3.82 0.74 4.10
N ASP A 299 2.94 1.17 5.01
CA ASP A 299 3.04 0.90 6.44
C ASP A 299 1.80 0.12 6.89
N GLY A 300 1.87 -1.21 6.76
CA GLY A 300 0.76 -2.10 7.07
C GLY A 300 -0.41 -1.87 6.11
N TYR A 301 -1.55 -1.42 6.63
CA TYR A 301 -2.71 -1.07 5.81
C TYR A 301 -2.68 0.38 5.30
N LEU A 302 -1.69 1.20 5.72
CA LEU A 302 -1.50 2.56 5.25
C LEU A 302 -0.68 2.55 3.97
N TYR A 303 -1.28 3.05 2.89
CA TYR A 303 -0.58 3.31 1.63
C TYR A 303 -1.10 4.61 1.02
N LEU A 304 -0.29 5.24 0.17
CA LEU A 304 -0.74 6.36 -0.64
C LEU A 304 -1.28 5.85 -1.98
N PHE A 305 -2.26 6.53 -2.52
CA PHE A 305 -2.54 6.55 -3.94
C PHE A 305 -2.45 8.01 -4.43
N LEU A 306 -1.78 8.19 -5.58
CA LEU A 306 -1.39 9.47 -6.14
C LEU A 306 -1.83 9.55 -7.60
N MET A 307 -2.50 10.63 -7.97
CA MET A 307 -2.93 10.91 -9.35
C MET A 307 -2.31 12.19 -9.89
N ASP A 308 -2.17 12.25 -11.21
CA ASP A 308 -1.73 13.42 -11.96
C ASP A 308 -2.85 14.48 -12.09
N PRO A 309 -2.60 15.63 -12.76
CA PRO A 309 -3.60 16.69 -12.92
C PRO A 309 -4.79 16.34 -13.84
N ASP A 310 -4.71 15.28 -14.65
CA ASP A 310 -5.81 14.76 -15.47
C ASP A 310 -6.60 13.65 -14.71
N ASP A 311 -6.20 13.37 -13.47
CA ASP A 311 -6.66 12.34 -12.54
C ASP A 311 -6.24 10.90 -12.90
N ILE A 312 -5.18 10.73 -13.69
CA ILE A 312 -4.58 9.43 -14.00
C ILE A 312 -3.71 8.97 -12.82
N TYR A 313 -3.82 7.71 -12.41
CA TYR A 313 -2.96 7.15 -11.37
C TYR A 313 -1.48 7.20 -11.76
N LEU A 314 -0.68 7.89 -10.93
CA LEU A 314 0.78 7.87 -10.96
C LEU A 314 1.35 6.84 -10.00
N ALA A 315 0.75 6.68 -8.81
CA ALA A 315 1.19 5.68 -7.84
C ALA A 315 0.04 5.00 -7.10
N HIS A 316 0.18 3.68 -6.90
CA HIS A 316 -0.65 2.88 -6.02
C HIS A 316 0.09 1.56 -5.68
N PRO A 317 0.78 1.46 -4.52
CA PRO A 317 1.72 0.36 -4.28
C PRO A 317 1.03 -1.00 -4.11
N ILE A 318 -0.18 -1.03 -3.54
CA ILE A 318 -0.97 -2.28 -3.36
C ILE A 318 -1.65 -2.76 -4.65
N PHE A 319 -2.01 -1.86 -5.56
CA PHE A 319 -2.73 -2.17 -6.81
C PHE A 319 -2.04 -1.49 -7.99
N PRO A 320 -0.78 -1.85 -8.30
CA PRO A 320 0.03 -1.19 -9.32
C PRO A 320 -0.55 -1.31 -10.74
N HIS A 321 -1.47 -2.26 -10.97
CA HIS A 321 -2.23 -2.37 -12.22
C HIS A 321 -3.19 -1.19 -12.48
N LEU A 322 -3.47 -0.36 -11.46
CA LEU A 322 -4.21 0.90 -11.62
C LEU A 322 -3.34 2.01 -12.21
N ILE A 323 -2.01 1.92 -12.17
CA ILE A 323 -1.12 2.98 -12.70
C ILE A 323 -1.39 3.16 -14.21
N GLY A 324 -1.67 4.40 -14.60
CA GLY A 324 -2.06 4.75 -15.97
C GLY A 324 -3.56 4.63 -16.28
N THR A 325 -4.42 4.24 -15.34
CA THR A 325 -5.89 4.35 -15.48
C THR A 325 -6.40 5.68 -14.92
N ASP A 326 -7.52 6.17 -15.45
CA ASP A 326 -8.23 7.32 -14.88
C ASP A 326 -9.01 6.87 -13.63
N ILE A 327 -8.82 7.57 -12.51
CA ILE A 327 -9.58 7.30 -11.28
C ILE A 327 -11.10 7.35 -11.52
N LYS A 328 -11.60 8.21 -12.41
CA LYS A 328 -13.05 8.38 -12.67
C LYS A 328 -13.70 7.15 -13.29
N ASP A 329 -12.91 6.23 -13.84
CA ASP A 329 -13.36 4.91 -14.34
C ASP A 329 -13.38 3.82 -13.24
N VAL A 330 -12.83 4.09 -12.06
CA VAL A 330 -12.86 3.15 -10.92
C VAL A 330 -14.22 3.19 -10.22
N VAL A 331 -14.96 2.09 -10.37
CA VAL A 331 -16.24 1.81 -9.71
C VAL A 331 -16.05 0.66 -8.73
N GLY A 332 -16.59 0.80 -7.52
CA GLY A 332 -16.54 -0.24 -6.47
C GLY A 332 -17.46 -1.43 -6.76
N SER A 333 -17.30 -2.53 -6.02
CA SER A 333 -18.05 -3.79 -6.21
C SER A 333 -19.56 -3.63 -6.29
N ASN A 334 -20.06 -2.68 -5.49
CA ASN A 334 -21.46 -2.36 -5.26
C ASN A 334 -22.02 -1.33 -6.26
N GLY A 335 -21.25 -0.97 -7.29
CA GLY A 335 -21.62 0.06 -8.27
C GLY A 335 -21.43 1.50 -7.79
N TYR A 336 -20.80 1.72 -6.63
CA TYR A 336 -20.48 3.07 -6.15
C TYR A 336 -19.35 3.67 -6.99
N GLU A 337 -19.59 4.86 -7.56
CA GLU A 337 -18.62 5.59 -8.40
C GLU A 337 -17.53 6.28 -7.54
N LEU A 338 -16.89 5.53 -6.65
CA LEU A 338 -15.90 6.01 -5.67
C LEU A 338 -14.81 6.85 -6.32
N GLY A 339 -14.40 6.49 -7.53
CA GLY A 339 -13.39 7.22 -8.29
C GLY A 339 -13.78 8.67 -8.60
N LYS A 340 -15.06 8.89 -8.93
CA LYS A 340 -15.59 10.25 -9.16
C LYS A 340 -15.75 11.05 -7.87
N GLU A 341 -15.93 10.38 -6.73
CA GLU A 341 -15.97 11.02 -5.41
C GLU A 341 -14.57 11.37 -4.89
N ILE A 342 -13.55 10.57 -5.22
CA ILE A 342 -12.13 10.88 -4.99
C ILE A 342 -11.68 12.04 -5.89
N ALA A 343 -12.07 12.04 -7.18
CA ALA A 343 -11.72 13.11 -8.13
C ALA A 343 -12.21 14.51 -7.72
N LYS A 344 -13.21 14.62 -6.82
CA LYS A 344 -13.68 15.89 -6.25
C LYS A 344 -12.69 16.53 -5.25
N ALA A 345 -11.52 15.92 -5.02
CA ALA A 345 -10.54 16.39 -4.04
C ALA A 345 -10.22 17.88 -4.18
N THR A 346 -10.19 18.58 -3.04
CA THR A 346 -9.87 20.01 -2.93
C THR A 346 -8.56 20.23 -2.16
N PRO A 347 -7.98 21.44 -2.16
CA PRO A 347 -6.78 21.76 -1.37
C PRO A 347 -6.96 21.63 0.15
N GLU A 348 -8.18 21.81 0.64
CA GLU A 348 -8.57 21.63 2.04
C GLU A 348 -8.71 20.14 2.41
N GLY A 349 -8.99 19.32 1.39
CA GLY A 349 -9.20 17.88 1.48
C GLY A 349 -10.59 17.48 1.98
N HIS A 350 -10.98 16.25 1.66
CA HIS A 350 -12.23 15.65 2.16
C HIS A 350 -12.07 14.16 2.44
N TRP A 351 -13.05 13.61 3.16
CA TRP A 351 -13.14 12.17 3.43
C TRP A 351 -14.07 11.50 2.42
N VAL A 352 -13.66 10.33 1.92
CA VAL A 352 -14.48 9.43 1.11
C VAL A 352 -14.52 8.06 1.80
N GLU A 353 -15.71 7.50 1.98
CA GLU A 353 -15.89 6.15 2.52
C GLU A 353 -16.42 5.23 1.41
N TYR A 354 -15.76 4.10 1.21
CA TYR A 354 -16.06 3.15 0.14
C TYR A 354 -15.61 1.74 0.55
N PRO A 355 -16.30 0.68 0.09
CA PRO A 355 -15.76 -0.66 0.18
C PRO A 355 -14.53 -0.78 -0.73
N TRP A 356 -13.48 -1.42 -0.25
CA TRP A 356 -12.25 -1.64 -1.02
C TRP A 356 -11.54 -2.91 -0.56
N PRO A 357 -10.84 -3.65 -1.44
CA PRO A 357 -10.03 -4.78 -1.00
C PRO A 357 -8.96 -4.34 0.00
N ASN A 358 -8.91 -5.00 1.16
CA ASN A 358 -7.92 -4.80 2.21
C ASN A 358 -6.75 -5.77 1.99
N PRO A 359 -5.52 -5.29 1.71
CA PRO A 359 -4.37 -6.19 1.52
C PRO A 359 -4.04 -7.03 2.75
N ALA A 360 -4.43 -6.61 3.97
CA ALA A 360 -4.15 -7.34 5.20
C ALA A 360 -5.13 -8.50 5.49
N THR A 361 -6.30 -8.53 4.84
CA THR A 361 -7.31 -9.60 5.05
C THR A 361 -7.79 -10.25 3.75
N GLY A 362 -7.40 -9.69 2.60
CA GLY A 362 -7.89 -10.04 1.27
C GLY A 362 -9.40 -9.81 1.05
N ARG A 363 -10.11 -9.26 2.04
CA ARG A 363 -11.56 -8.99 1.97
C ARG A 363 -11.82 -7.61 1.41
N GLU A 364 -12.95 -7.45 0.72
CA GLU A 364 -13.51 -6.13 0.54
C GLU A 364 -14.10 -5.64 1.87
N GLU A 365 -13.56 -4.55 2.40
CA GLU A 365 -13.92 -4.00 3.71
C GLU A 365 -14.17 -2.48 3.61
N PRO A 366 -14.97 -1.89 4.53
CA PRO A 366 -15.16 -0.44 4.56
C PRO A 366 -13.83 0.28 4.76
N LYS A 367 -13.46 1.11 3.80
CA LYS A 367 -12.28 1.96 3.83
C LYS A 367 -12.69 3.43 3.92
N THR A 368 -12.08 4.17 4.83
CA THR A 368 -12.27 5.62 4.97
C THR A 368 -10.96 6.32 4.56
N ALA A 369 -10.97 7.04 3.44
CA ALA A 369 -9.80 7.71 2.88
C ALA A 369 -9.89 9.23 2.96
N TRP A 370 -8.77 9.87 3.31
CA TRP A 370 -8.56 11.30 3.21
C TRP A 370 -7.93 11.61 1.85
N VAL A 371 -8.53 12.53 1.10
CA VAL A 371 -8.09 12.88 -0.25
C VAL A 371 -7.84 14.39 -0.32
N VAL A 372 -6.71 14.81 -0.88
CA VAL A 372 -6.28 16.22 -0.97
C VAL A 372 -5.78 16.51 -2.38
N ARG A 373 -6.25 17.59 -3.01
CA ARG A 373 -5.71 18.04 -4.30
C ARG A 373 -4.70 19.17 -4.11
N HIS A 374 -3.45 18.92 -4.46
CA HIS A 374 -2.37 19.89 -4.32
C HIS A 374 -1.61 20.06 -5.64
N GLU A 375 -1.55 21.30 -6.15
CA GLU A 375 -0.89 21.65 -7.42
C GLU A 375 -1.39 20.82 -8.63
N GLY A 376 -2.68 20.46 -8.62
CA GLY A 376 -3.35 19.64 -9.63
C GLY A 376 -3.39 18.16 -9.25
N LEU A 377 -2.34 17.63 -8.64
CA LEU A 377 -2.21 16.24 -8.20
C LEU A 377 -3.21 15.89 -7.08
N ILE A 378 -3.70 14.65 -7.05
CA ILE A 378 -4.46 14.12 -5.91
C ILE A 378 -3.54 13.26 -5.05
N PHE A 379 -3.42 13.58 -3.76
CA PHE A 379 -2.76 12.75 -2.74
C PHE A 379 -3.81 12.16 -1.82
N ALA A 380 -3.81 10.83 -1.65
CA ALA A 380 -4.82 10.17 -0.85
C ALA A 380 -4.30 8.93 -0.12
N SER A 381 -4.85 8.67 1.07
CA SER A 381 -4.57 7.48 1.89
C SER A 381 -5.77 7.21 2.80
N GLY A 382 -5.87 6.03 3.42
CA GLY A 382 -7.01 5.70 4.26
C GLY A 382 -6.77 4.51 5.18
N TYR A 383 -7.70 4.31 6.11
CA TYR A 383 -7.75 3.15 7.00
C TYR A 383 -8.96 2.28 6.68
N TYR A 384 -8.86 1.00 7.00
CA TYR A 384 -9.99 0.07 6.94
C TYR A 384 -10.63 -0.05 8.31
N THR A 385 -11.92 -0.33 8.36
CA THR A 385 -12.58 -0.81 9.57
C THR A 385 -13.14 -2.21 9.34
N PRO A 386 -12.29 -3.25 9.42
CA PRO A 386 -12.74 -4.63 9.38
C PRO A 386 -13.81 -4.89 10.44
N ASP A 387 -14.79 -5.74 10.11
CA ASP A 387 -15.59 -6.40 11.13
C ASP A 387 -14.74 -7.55 11.72
N PRO A 388 -14.37 -7.51 13.01
CA PRO A 388 -13.58 -8.57 13.65
C PRO A 388 -14.39 -9.86 13.87
N SER A 389 -15.71 -9.84 13.64
CA SER A 389 -16.58 -11.02 13.67
C SER A 389 -16.90 -11.60 12.29
N ALA A 390 -16.48 -10.94 11.21
CA ALA A 390 -16.60 -11.51 9.87
C ALA A 390 -15.66 -12.71 9.72
N GLU A 391 -16.18 -13.81 9.19
CA GLU A 391 -15.40 -15.01 8.88
C GLU A 391 -14.31 -14.71 7.83
N PRO A 392 -13.19 -15.45 7.82
CA PRO A 392 -12.25 -15.42 6.71
C PRO A 392 -12.96 -15.78 5.38
N PRO A 393 -12.49 -15.26 4.23
CA PRO A 393 -13.03 -15.68 2.92
C PRO A 393 -12.93 -17.18 2.71
N ALA A 394 -13.83 -17.74 1.91
CA ALA A 394 -13.83 -19.18 1.60
C ALA A 394 -12.50 -19.65 0.97
N TRP A 395 -11.80 -18.79 0.23
CA TRP A 395 -10.48 -19.10 -0.35
C TRP A 395 -9.35 -19.14 0.68
N MET A 396 -9.50 -18.51 1.84
CA MET A 396 -8.44 -18.40 2.85
C MET A 396 -8.31 -19.71 3.62
N GLY A 397 -7.47 -20.61 3.10
CA GLY A 397 -7.30 -21.98 3.62
C GLY A 397 -8.06 -23.06 2.85
N ALA A 398 -8.67 -22.73 1.70
CA ALA A 398 -9.15 -23.74 0.75
C ALA A 398 -7.97 -24.39 0.00
N ASP A 399 -8.18 -25.60 -0.52
CA ASP A 399 -7.28 -26.13 -1.55
C ASP A 399 -7.32 -25.19 -2.78
N PRO A 400 -6.18 -24.67 -3.25
CA PRO A 400 -6.18 -23.64 -4.28
C PRO A 400 -6.59 -24.18 -5.65
N ARG A 401 -6.47 -25.50 -5.88
CA ARG A 401 -6.92 -26.15 -7.11
C ARG A 401 -8.44 -26.32 -7.11
N GLU A 402 -9.02 -26.75 -6.00
CA GLU A 402 -10.49 -26.80 -5.83
C GLU A 402 -11.09 -25.39 -5.92
N TYR A 403 -10.49 -24.41 -5.23
CA TYR A 403 -10.99 -23.03 -5.25
C TYR A 403 -10.90 -22.37 -6.63
N THR A 404 -9.86 -22.66 -7.41
CA THR A 404 -9.77 -22.20 -8.81
C THR A 404 -10.99 -22.62 -9.62
N VAL A 405 -11.47 -23.86 -9.45
CA VAL A 405 -12.67 -24.34 -10.15
C VAL A 405 -13.91 -23.63 -9.62
N GLU A 406 -14.05 -23.48 -8.30
CA GLU A 406 -15.18 -22.77 -7.69
C GLU A 406 -15.29 -21.34 -8.23
N TYR A 407 -14.20 -20.57 -8.18
CA TYR A 407 -14.14 -19.18 -8.62
C TYR A 407 -14.52 -19.01 -10.11
N VAL A 408 -14.07 -19.94 -10.98
CA VAL A 408 -14.50 -19.97 -12.40
C VAL A 408 -15.99 -20.28 -12.53
N GLN A 409 -16.53 -21.19 -11.72
CA GLN A 409 -17.97 -21.50 -11.70
C GLN A 409 -18.82 -20.34 -11.15
N GLN A 410 -18.32 -19.57 -10.18
CA GLN A 410 -18.97 -18.35 -9.71
C GLN A 410 -19.06 -17.30 -10.83
N ALA A 411 -18.01 -17.17 -11.66
CA ALA A 411 -18.02 -16.27 -12.81
C ALA A 411 -19.05 -16.68 -13.88
N ILE A 412 -19.14 -17.98 -14.17
CA ILE A 412 -20.15 -18.57 -15.06
C ILE A 412 -21.57 -18.35 -14.50
N ALA A 413 -21.78 -18.62 -13.21
CA ALA A 413 -23.07 -18.39 -12.56
C ALA A 413 -23.48 -16.91 -12.57
N ARG A 414 -22.53 -15.98 -12.45
CA ARG A 414 -22.77 -14.53 -12.61
C ARG A 414 -23.11 -14.17 -14.05
N TYR A 415 -22.41 -14.76 -15.03
CA TYR A 415 -22.71 -14.60 -16.46
C TYR A 415 -24.14 -15.05 -16.80
N ASP A 416 -24.53 -16.26 -16.36
CA ASP A 416 -25.85 -16.83 -16.63
C ASP A 416 -26.99 -16.06 -15.93
N ARG A 417 -26.72 -15.48 -14.75
CA ARG A 417 -27.71 -14.73 -13.95
C ARG A 417 -27.87 -13.29 -14.41
N ASP A 418 -26.76 -12.57 -14.63
CA ASP A 418 -26.75 -11.11 -14.82
C ASP A 418 -26.36 -10.67 -16.24
N GLY A 419 -25.90 -11.59 -17.09
CA GLY A 419 -25.46 -11.33 -18.45
C GLY A 419 -24.01 -10.83 -18.58
N LEU A 420 -23.56 -10.78 -19.83
CA LEU A 420 -22.17 -10.49 -20.20
C LEU A 420 -21.64 -9.16 -19.64
N GLU A 421 -22.41 -8.08 -19.76
CA GLU A 421 -22.00 -6.73 -19.37
C GLU A 421 -21.78 -6.62 -17.85
N SER A 422 -22.73 -7.10 -17.04
CA SER A 422 -22.62 -7.11 -15.57
C SER A 422 -21.43 -7.94 -15.07
N MET A 423 -21.22 -9.12 -15.67
CA MET A 423 -20.09 -9.98 -15.34
C MET A 423 -18.76 -9.34 -15.74
N THR A 424 -18.67 -8.78 -16.96
CA THR A 424 -17.47 -8.10 -17.48
C THR A 424 -17.08 -6.89 -16.65
N ASN A 425 -18.04 -6.05 -16.25
CA ASN A 425 -17.79 -4.87 -15.44
C ASN A 425 -17.28 -5.25 -14.03
N PHE A 426 -17.84 -6.32 -13.43
CA PHE A 426 -17.37 -6.81 -12.14
C PHE A 426 -15.96 -7.41 -12.21
N TYR A 427 -15.71 -8.33 -13.14
CA TYR A 427 -14.41 -9.02 -13.23
C TYR A 427 -13.27 -8.20 -13.83
N ASN A 428 -13.54 -7.04 -14.43
CA ASN A 428 -12.53 -6.03 -14.73
C ASN A 428 -12.36 -4.97 -13.62
N SER A 429 -13.05 -5.10 -12.48
CA SER A 429 -12.88 -4.23 -11.30
C SER A 429 -11.94 -4.85 -10.26
N THR A 430 -11.35 -4.02 -9.40
CA THR A 430 -10.50 -4.47 -8.28
C THR A 430 -11.23 -5.37 -7.29
N ALA A 431 -12.56 -5.27 -7.21
CA ALA A 431 -13.39 -6.05 -6.30
C ALA A 431 -13.52 -7.53 -6.65
N ALA A 432 -13.11 -7.94 -7.85
CA ALA A 432 -13.13 -9.35 -8.23
C ALA A 432 -11.88 -10.12 -7.79
N PHE A 433 -10.80 -9.45 -7.36
CA PHE A 433 -9.60 -10.13 -6.87
C PHE A 433 -9.85 -10.77 -5.50
N GLU A 434 -9.50 -12.05 -5.40
CA GLU A 434 -9.59 -12.83 -4.17
C GLU A 434 -8.21 -13.43 -3.87
N GLY A 435 -7.39 -12.67 -3.14
CA GLY A 435 -5.97 -12.98 -2.96
C GLY A 435 -5.25 -13.09 -4.33
N GLN A 436 -4.81 -14.30 -4.67
CA GLN A 436 -4.18 -14.63 -5.94
C GLN A 436 -5.16 -14.92 -7.10
N PHE A 437 -6.44 -15.15 -6.82
CA PHE A 437 -7.44 -15.53 -7.81
C PHE A 437 -8.00 -14.31 -8.55
N TYR A 438 -8.02 -14.39 -9.88
CA TYR A 438 -8.66 -13.41 -10.76
C TYR A 438 -9.13 -14.07 -12.06
N LEU A 439 -10.28 -13.62 -12.56
CA LEU A 439 -10.82 -14.12 -13.82
C LEU A 439 -10.10 -13.48 -14.99
N PHE A 440 -9.86 -14.26 -16.04
CA PHE A 440 -9.71 -13.75 -17.40
C PHE A 440 -10.62 -14.57 -18.33
N ALA A 441 -11.20 -13.90 -19.31
CA ALA A 441 -12.24 -14.51 -20.15
C ALA A 441 -12.16 -14.02 -21.59
N MET A 442 -12.48 -14.95 -22.51
CA MET A 442 -12.36 -14.78 -23.95
C MET A 442 -13.66 -15.12 -24.66
N ASP A 443 -13.97 -14.39 -25.73
CA ASP A 443 -15.21 -14.52 -26.49
C ASP A 443 -15.25 -15.82 -27.34
N ALA A 444 -16.28 -15.99 -28.16
CA ALA A 444 -16.41 -17.16 -29.04
C ALA A 444 -15.38 -17.22 -30.19
N ASN A 445 -14.57 -16.18 -30.37
CA ASN A 445 -13.43 -16.13 -31.30
C ASN A 445 -12.08 -16.22 -30.54
N ASP A 446 -12.14 -16.48 -29.24
CA ASP A 446 -11.05 -16.48 -28.26
C ASP A 446 -10.37 -15.11 -28.04
N ILE A 447 -11.11 -14.00 -28.26
CA ILE A 447 -10.66 -12.63 -28.02
C ILE A 447 -10.92 -12.24 -26.55
N TYR A 448 -9.92 -11.76 -25.83
CA TYR A 448 -10.09 -11.30 -24.45
C TYR A 448 -11.16 -10.19 -24.32
N PHE A 449 -12.05 -10.36 -23.34
CA PHE A 449 -12.98 -9.31 -22.90
C PHE A 449 -12.92 -9.05 -21.37
N VAL A 450 -12.33 -9.96 -20.60
CA VAL A 450 -11.95 -9.73 -19.20
C VAL A 450 -10.46 -10.03 -19.03
N HIS A 451 -9.71 -9.09 -18.47
CA HIS A 451 -8.38 -9.34 -17.89
C HIS A 451 -7.97 -8.21 -16.92
N PRO A 452 -8.33 -8.27 -15.62
CA PRO A 452 -8.16 -7.15 -14.69
C PRO A 452 -6.69 -6.79 -14.42
N LEU A 453 -5.79 -7.78 -14.38
CA LEU A 453 -4.36 -7.54 -14.14
C LEU A 453 -3.63 -6.92 -15.35
N PHE A 454 -4.13 -7.13 -16.56
CA PHE A 454 -3.52 -6.65 -17.82
C PHE A 454 -4.61 -6.18 -18.80
N PRO A 455 -5.28 -5.04 -18.55
CA PRO A 455 -6.36 -4.55 -19.42
C PRO A 455 -5.94 -4.35 -20.88
N ARG A 456 -4.64 -4.14 -21.14
CA ARG A 456 -4.05 -4.08 -22.49
C ARG A 456 -4.22 -5.36 -23.35
N LEU A 457 -4.58 -6.49 -22.75
CA LEU A 457 -4.88 -7.73 -23.47
C LEU A 457 -6.32 -7.77 -23.99
N ILE A 458 -7.23 -6.95 -23.44
CA ILE A 458 -8.62 -6.86 -23.89
C ILE A 458 -8.63 -6.46 -25.37
N GLY A 459 -9.29 -7.27 -26.20
CA GLY A 459 -9.32 -7.12 -27.66
C GLY A 459 -8.24 -7.88 -28.45
N THR A 460 -7.32 -8.61 -27.81
CA THR A 460 -6.37 -9.51 -28.51
C THR A 460 -6.85 -10.97 -28.53
N ASP A 461 -6.48 -11.76 -29.54
CA ASP A 461 -6.69 -13.22 -29.54
C ASP A 461 -5.73 -13.84 -28.53
N ILE A 462 -6.26 -14.68 -27.63
CA ILE A 462 -5.42 -15.36 -26.65
C ILE A 462 -4.37 -16.25 -27.32
N LYS A 463 -4.62 -16.80 -28.51
CA LYS A 463 -3.67 -17.68 -29.23
C LYS A 463 -2.35 -17.00 -29.60
N ASP A 464 -2.31 -15.67 -29.61
CA ASP A 464 -1.11 -14.87 -29.84
C ASP A 464 -0.29 -14.64 -28.54
N VAL A 465 -0.81 -15.04 -27.38
CA VAL A 465 -0.12 -14.93 -26.09
C VAL A 465 0.86 -16.10 -25.90
N VAL A 466 2.13 -15.73 -25.79
CA VAL A 466 3.27 -16.62 -25.57
C VAL A 466 3.96 -16.23 -24.26
N GLY A 467 4.34 -17.21 -23.45
CA GLY A 467 5.08 -17.00 -22.19
C GLY A 467 6.50 -16.51 -22.42
N SER A 468 7.16 -16.05 -21.35
CA SER A 468 8.57 -15.65 -21.36
C SER A 468 9.53 -16.77 -21.75
N ASP A 469 9.17 -18.01 -21.40
CA ASP A 469 9.82 -19.27 -21.77
C ASP A 469 9.60 -19.67 -23.24
N GLY A 470 8.81 -18.90 -23.99
CA GLY A 470 8.40 -19.23 -25.36
C GLY A 470 7.25 -20.23 -25.45
N PHE A 471 6.63 -20.63 -24.34
CA PHE A 471 5.49 -21.54 -24.36
C PHE A 471 4.23 -20.86 -24.93
N GLU A 472 3.56 -21.52 -25.87
CA GLU A 472 2.33 -21.04 -26.50
C GLU A 472 1.10 -21.22 -25.57
N LEU A 473 1.18 -20.67 -24.34
CA LEU A 473 0.18 -20.79 -23.28
C LEU A 473 -1.22 -20.46 -23.75
N GLY A 474 -1.34 -19.46 -24.63
CA GLY A 474 -2.61 -19.02 -25.14
C GLY A 474 -3.32 -20.04 -26.02
N LYS A 475 -2.56 -20.84 -26.79
CA LYS A 475 -3.12 -21.95 -27.57
C LYS A 475 -3.50 -23.13 -26.69
N ALA A 476 -2.74 -23.38 -25.62
CA ALA A 476 -3.07 -24.41 -24.64
C ALA A 476 -4.37 -24.08 -23.88
N ILE A 477 -4.57 -22.81 -23.52
CA ILE A 477 -5.83 -22.34 -22.90
C ILE A 477 -6.99 -22.33 -23.91
N ALA A 478 -6.75 -21.90 -25.15
CA ALA A 478 -7.78 -21.93 -26.21
C ALA A 478 -8.29 -23.34 -26.56
N ALA A 479 -7.53 -24.39 -26.20
CA ALA A 479 -7.94 -25.79 -26.35
C ALA A 479 -8.97 -26.26 -25.29
N ALA A 480 -9.41 -25.39 -24.37
CA ALA A 480 -10.46 -25.69 -23.40
C ALA A 480 -11.75 -26.23 -24.06
N THR A 481 -12.36 -27.22 -23.41
CA THR A 481 -13.66 -27.80 -23.75
C THR A 481 -14.70 -27.52 -22.64
N GLU A 482 -15.91 -28.06 -22.75
CA GLU A 482 -16.95 -27.95 -21.70
C GLU A 482 -16.58 -28.77 -20.44
N GLU A 483 -15.68 -29.75 -20.55
CA GLU A 483 -15.07 -30.46 -19.41
C GLU A 483 -13.91 -29.67 -18.77
N GLY A 484 -13.42 -28.65 -19.47
CA GLY A 484 -12.28 -27.81 -19.07
C GLY A 484 -10.91 -28.44 -19.28
N VAL A 485 -9.88 -27.62 -19.08
CA VAL A 485 -8.46 -27.98 -19.23
C VAL A 485 -7.64 -27.35 -18.10
N TRP A 486 -6.63 -28.08 -17.63
CA TRP A 486 -5.60 -27.55 -16.74
C TRP A 486 -4.34 -27.22 -17.54
N VAL A 487 -3.83 -26.00 -17.39
CA VAL A 487 -2.64 -25.51 -18.09
C VAL A 487 -1.70 -24.86 -17.08
N GLU A 488 -0.46 -25.32 -17.06
CA GLU A 488 0.61 -24.73 -16.26
C GLU A 488 1.46 -23.80 -17.14
N TYR A 489 1.92 -22.66 -16.65
CA TYR A 489 2.77 -21.72 -17.39
C TYR A 489 3.42 -20.68 -16.47
N LEU A 490 4.48 -20.00 -16.93
CA LEU A 490 5.02 -18.84 -16.23
C LEU A 490 4.12 -17.62 -16.47
N TRP A 491 3.75 -16.92 -15.40
CA TRP A 491 2.94 -15.70 -15.49
C TRP A 491 3.25 -14.73 -14.34
N PRO A 492 3.08 -13.41 -14.55
CA PRO A 492 3.18 -12.44 -13.47
C PRO A 492 2.14 -12.66 -12.37
N HIS A 493 2.60 -12.85 -11.14
CA HIS A 493 1.76 -12.93 -9.93
C HIS A 493 0.97 -11.63 -9.73
N PRO A 494 -0.33 -11.64 -9.36
CA PRO A 494 -1.12 -10.41 -9.22
C PRO A 494 -0.62 -9.52 -8.09
N VAL A 495 -0.11 -10.13 -7.00
CA VAL A 495 0.65 -9.45 -5.95
C VAL A 495 2.02 -9.04 -6.50
N THR A 496 3.00 -9.94 -6.59
CA THR A 496 4.39 -9.53 -6.81
C THR A 496 4.73 -8.92 -8.18
N LEU A 497 3.88 -9.07 -9.20
CA LEU A 497 4.12 -8.83 -10.64
C LEU A 497 5.39 -9.51 -11.22
N GLN A 498 6.07 -10.36 -10.44
CA GLN A 498 7.15 -11.19 -10.95
C GLN A 498 6.58 -12.46 -11.58
N GLU A 499 7.31 -13.01 -12.55
CA GLU A 499 6.97 -14.32 -13.09
C GLU A 499 7.17 -15.43 -12.06
N ALA A 500 6.13 -16.25 -11.94
CA ALA A 500 6.08 -17.47 -11.15
C ALA A 500 5.31 -18.55 -11.93
N PRO A 501 5.53 -19.85 -11.64
CA PRO A 501 4.68 -20.92 -12.14
C PRO A 501 3.23 -20.72 -11.71
N LYS A 502 2.31 -20.73 -12.67
CA LYS A 502 0.86 -20.60 -12.48
C LYS A 502 0.17 -21.84 -13.03
N VAL A 503 -0.75 -22.41 -12.26
CA VAL A 503 -1.64 -23.51 -12.64
C VAL A 503 -3.04 -22.94 -12.86
N THR A 504 -3.55 -23.03 -14.08
CA THR A 504 -4.82 -22.44 -14.50
C THR A 504 -5.82 -23.50 -14.90
N PHE A 505 -7.07 -23.33 -14.47
CA PHE A 505 -8.22 -24.01 -15.04
C PHE A 505 -8.91 -23.10 -16.05
N ALA A 506 -9.19 -23.62 -17.24
CA ALA A 506 -9.96 -22.92 -18.27
C ALA A 506 -11.08 -23.84 -18.79
N ILE A 507 -12.29 -23.32 -18.92
CA ILE A 507 -13.48 -24.07 -19.35
C ILE A 507 -14.25 -23.28 -20.40
N ARG A 508 -14.85 -23.98 -21.37
CA ARG A 508 -15.80 -23.36 -22.31
C ARG A 508 -17.22 -23.43 -21.77
N HIS A 509 -17.92 -22.31 -21.82
CA HIS A 509 -19.34 -22.17 -21.50
C HIS A 509 -19.98 -21.14 -22.42
N ASP A 510 -21.13 -21.46 -23.03
CA ASP A 510 -21.79 -20.65 -24.07
C ASP A 510 -20.80 -20.13 -25.14
N GLY A 511 -19.93 -21.02 -25.64
CA GLY A 511 -18.90 -20.74 -26.63
C GLY A 511 -17.69 -19.91 -26.15
N ARG A 512 -17.79 -19.25 -25.00
CA ARG A 512 -16.74 -18.40 -24.39
C ARG A 512 -15.82 -19.23 -23.51
N ILE A 513 -14.61 -18.76 -23.28
CA ILE A 513 -13.69 -19.37 -22.30
C ILE A 513 -13.70 -18.53 -21.02
N PHE A 514 -13.85 -19.19 -19.87
CA PHE A 514 -13.67 -18.63 -18.54
C PHE A 514 -12.47 -19.30 -17.89
N ALA A 515 -11.54 -18.52 -17.32
CA ALA A 515 -10.32 -19.06 -16.74
C ALA A 515 -9.84 -18.30 -15.50
N SER A 516 -9.30 -19.03 -14.54
CA SER A 516 -8.60 -18.52 -13.35
C SER A 516 -7.48 -19.51 -12.99
N GLY A 517 -6.61 -19.13 -12.06
CA GLY A 517 -5.53 -20.02 -11.63
C GLY A 517 -4.82 -19.53 -10.38
N TYR A 518 -4.04 -20.43 -9.82
CA TYR A 518 -3.23 -20.24 -8.61
C TYR A 518 -1.74 -20.43 -8.92
N TYR A 519 -0.89 -19.99 -8.01
CA TYR A 519 0.55 -20.16 -8.02
C TYR A 519 0.87 -21.23 -6.96
N PRO A 520 1.45 -22.39 -7.35
CA PRO A 520 1.65 -23.49 -6.41
C PRO A 520 2.66 -23.17 -5.30
N VAL A 521 2.37 -23.71 -4.12
CA VAL A 521 3.21 -23.67 -2.92
C VAL A 521 3.33 -25.11 -2.43
N ALA A 522 4.47 -25.49 -1.87
CA ALA A 522 4.67 -26.84 -1.33
C ALA A 522 4.32 -26.89 0.17
N ASP A 523 3.81 -28.04 0.66
CA ASP A 523 3.45 -28.23 2.08
C ASP A 523 4.65 -28.04 3.04
N ASP A 524 5.85 -28.44 2.59
CA ASP A 524 7.13 -28.13 3.23
C ASP A 524 8.07 -27.60 2.12
N PRO A 525 8.09 -26.27 1.89
CA PRO A 525 8.91 -25.68 0.84
C PRO A 525 10.41 -25.91 1.03
N ALA A 526 10.87 -25.99 2.28
CA ALA A 526 12.27 -26.19 2.61
C ALA A 526 12.71 -27.61 2.26
N ALA A 527 11.97 -28.64 2.69
CA ALA A 527 12.25 -30.03 2.36
C ALA A 527 12.11 -30.30 0.86
N ALA A 528 11.08 -29.74 0.20
CA ALA A 528 10.88 -29.87 -1.24
C ALA A 528 12.06 -29.28 -2.03
N THR A 529 12.51 -28.08 -1.66
CA THR A 529 13.66 -27.41 -2.29
C THR A 529 14.95 -28.24 -2.15
N MET A 530 15.22 -28.78 -0.95
CA MET A 530 16.39 -29.64 -0.73
C MET A 530 16.31 -30.95 -1.53
N ALA A 531 15.14 -31.61 -1.56
CA ALA A 531 14.93 -32.84 -2.32
C ALA A 531 15.08 -32.63 -3.84
N TYR A 532 14.58 -31.50 -4.36
CA TYR A 532 14.71 -31.13 -5.75
C TYR A 532 16.18 -30.85 -6.16
N VAL A 533 16.96 -30.20 -5.27
CA VAL A 533 18.41 -30.03 -5.45
C VAL A 533 19.15 -31.38 -5.41
N GLN A 534 18.77 -32.28 -4.51
CA GLN A 534 19.36 -33.63 -4.48
C GLN A 534 19.06 -34.41 -5.76
N ALA A 535 17.84 -34.35 -6.29
CA ALA A 535 17.49 -34.98 -7.56
C ALA A 535 18.31 -34.45 -8.75
N ALA A 536 18.75 -33.18 -8.70
CA ALA A 536 19.65 -32.61 -9.70
C ALA A 536 21.09 -33.14 -9.57
N ILE A 537 21.57 -33.37 -8.35
CA ILE A 537 22.86 -34.02 -8.09
C ILE A 537 22.83 -35.48 -8.53
N ASP A 538 21.80 -36.24 -8.14
CA ASP A 538 21.60 -37.64 -8.58
C ASP A 538 21.56 -37.75 -10.11
N ARG A 539 20.98 -36.74 -10.79
CA ARG A 539 20.99 -36.66 -12.26
C ARG A 539 22.37 -36.35 -12.81
N TYR A 540 23.10 -35.42 -12.19
CA TYR A 540 24.48 -35.09 -12.56
C TYR A 540 25.41 -36.31 -12.45
N GLU A 541 25.37 -37.03 -11.34
CA GLU A 541 26.16 -38.26 -11.12
C GLU A 541 25.84 -39.35 -12.16
N ARG A 542 24.57 -39.43 -12.61
CA ARG A 542 24.08 -40.45 -13.55
C ARG A 542 24.33 -40.11 -15.02
N ASP A 543 24.02 -38.88 -15.43
CA ASP A 543 23.93 -38.45 -16.83
C ASP A 543 25.06 -37.48 -17.25
N GLY A 544 25.77 -36.88 -16.28
CA GLY A 544 26.81 -35.87 -16.50
C GLY A 544 26.28 -34.42 -16.67
N LEU A 545 27.23 -33.48 -16.71
CA LEU A 545 26.94 -32.04 -16.70
C LEU A 545 26.06 -31.58 -17.87
N ASP A 546 26.46 -31.89 -19.11
CA ASP A 546 25.76 -31.41 -20.31
C ASP A 546 24.29 -31.88 -20.36
N ALA A 547 24.04 -33.14 -19.99
CA ALA A 547 22.69 -33.71 -19.97
C ALA A 547 21.83 -33.15 -18.84
N THR A 548 22.43 -32.86 -17.69
CA THR A 548 21.76 -32.21 -16.55
C THR A 548 21.43 -30.75 -16.87
N ALA A 549 22.39 -29.99 -17.41
CA ALA A 549 22.19 -28.60 -17.81
C ALA A 549 21.17 -28.47 -18.96
N ALA A 550 21.14 -29.41 -19.91
CA ALA A 550 20.11 -29.44 -20.95
C ALA A 550 18.70 -29.70 -20.38
N TYR A 551 18.57 -30.62 -19.41
CA TYR A 551 17.29 -30.90 -18.77
C TYR A 551 16.79 -29.73 -17.93
N TYR A 552 17.62 -29.14 -17.06
CA TYR A 552 17.21 -28.06 -16.17
C TYR A 552 17.12 -26.67 -16.83
N ASN A 553 17.61 -26.51 -18.07
CA ASN A 553 17.23 -25.40 -18.94
C ASN A 553 15.99 -25.71 -19.81
N SER A 554 15.32 -26.84 -19.58
CA SER A 554 14.05 -27.20 -20.23
C SER A 554 12.87 -27.07 -19.28
N ARG A 555 11.69 -26.83 -19.85
CA ARG A 555 10.43 -26.73 -19.11
C ARG A 555 10.04 -28.00 -18.36
N GLU A 556 10.48 -29.18 -18.82
CA GLU A 556 10.22 -30.47 -18.15
C GLU A 556 10.85 -30.55 -16.75
N SER A 557 11.74 -29.62 -16.41
CA SER A 557 12.39 -29.59 -15.10
C SER A 557 11.59 -28.90 -14.00
N PHE A 558 10.60 -28.06 -14.30
CA PHE A 558 9.81 -27.38 -13.26
C PHE A 558 8.95 -28.38 -12.48
N ASP A 559 8.96 -28.27 -11.15
CA ASP A 559 8.16 -29.11 -10.24
C ASP A 559 7.47 -28.21 -9.20
N GLY A 560 6.21 -27.85 -9.47
CA GLY A 560 5.49 -26.79 -8.76
C GLY A 560 6.23 -25.45 -8.85
N ALA A 561 6.62 -24.88 -7.70
CA ALA A 561 7.46 -23.68 -7.63
C ALA A 561 8.96 -23.94 -7.85
N SER A 562 9.40 -25.20 -7.84
CA SER A 562 10.83 -25.57 -7.81
C SER A 562 11.51 -25.39 -9.16
N PHE A 563 12.72 -24.82 -9.14
CA PHE A 563 13.57 -24.62 -10.30
C PHE A 563 15.05 -24.69 -9.91
N LEU A 564 15.91 -25.24 -10.78
CA LEU A 564 17.34 -25.32 -10.50
C LEU A 564 18.06 -24.05 -10.98
N PHE A 565 19.02 -23.56 -10.20
CA PHE A 565 20.19 -22.88 -10.75
C PHE A 565 21.45 -23.73 -10.52
N LEU A 566 22.32 -23.73 -11.53
CA LEU A 566 23.58 -24.46 -11.52
C LEU A 566 24.70 -23.47 -11.88
N ILE A 567 25.78 -23.49 -11.12
CA ILE A 567 26.93 -22.59 -11.28
C ILE A 567 28.21 -23.44 -11.40
N ASP A 568 29.11 -23.05 -12.30
CA ASP A 568 30.36 -23.76 -12.55
C ASP A 568 31.48 -23.44 -11.54
N GLU A 569 32.62 -24.10 -11.70
CA GLU A 569 33.85 -23.88 -10.92
C GLU A 569 34.47 -22.47 -11.07
N ASN A 570 34.03 -21.70 -12.07
CA ASN A 570 34.45 -20.31 -12.33
C ASN A 570 33.40 -19.30 -11.84
N ASP A 571 32.42 -19.75 -11.04
CA ASP A 571 31.32 -18.98 -10.50
C ASP A 571 30.32 -18.45 -11.57
N LEU A 572 30.26 -19.07 -12.76
CA LEU A 572 29.35 -18.72 -13.85
C LEU A 572 28.07 -19.57 -13.87
N TYR A 573 26.91 -18.93 -14.07
CA TYR A 573 25.64 -19.67 -14.24
C TYR A 573 25.63 -20.54 -15.51
N LEU A 574 25.37 -21.85 -15.35
CA LEU A 574 25.10 -22.82 -16.42
C LEU A 574 23.59 -23.04 -16.65
N VAL A 575 22.80 -22.91 -15.58
CA VAL A 575 21.35 -23.12 -15.57
C VAL A 575 20.68 -22.01 -14.76
N ASN A 576 19.63 -21.41 -15.30
CA ASN A 576 18.71 -20.53 -14.56
C ASN A 576 17.41 -20.31 -15.37
N PRO A 577 16.43 -21.23 -15.32
CA PRO A 577 15.27 -21.19 -16.21
C PRO A 577 14.28 -20.06 -15.89
N LEU A 578 14.28 -19.51 -14.66
CA LEU A 578 13.52 -18.30 -14.33
C LEU A 578 14.19 -17.01 -14.81
N ILE A 579 15.51 -17.01 -15.05
CA ILE A 579 16.25 -15.84 -15.52
C ILE A 579 17.28 -16.27 -16.59
N PRO A 580 16.85 -16.74 -17.78
CA PRO A 580 17.75 -17.33 -18.78
C PRO A 580 18.88 -16.39 -19.23
N GLN A 581 18.64 -15.08 -19.20
CA GLN A 581 19.62 -14.03 -19.47
C GLN A 581 20.80 -13.96 -18.47
N ARG A 582 20.79 -14.76 -17.39
CA ARG A 582 21.95 -14.91 -16.48
C ARG A 582 22.95 -15.98 -16.91
N ILE A 583 22.61 -16.88 -17.84
CA ILE A 583 23.53 -17.96 -18.27
C ILE A 583 24.84 -17.34 -18.80
N GLY A 584 25.98 -17.81 -18.30
CA GLY A 584 27.32 -17.28 -18.60
C GLY A 584 27.72 -16.03 -17.80
N THR A 585 26.91 -15.56 -16.84
CA THR A 585 27.26 -14.44 -15.95
C THR A 585 27.80 -14.92 -14.60
N ASP A 586 28.74 -14.16 -14.03
CA ASP A 586 29.34 -14.41 -12.70
C ASP A 586 28.31 -14.15 -11.59
N VAL A 587 28.04 -15.19 -10.78
CA VAL A 587 27.09 -15.11 -9.67
C VAL A 587 27.47 -14.02 -8.68
N LYS A 588 28.75 -13.71 -8.46
CA LYS A 588 29.22 -12.66 -7.52
C LYS A 588 28.80 -11.26 -7.93
N LEU A 589 28.30 -11.05 -9.15
CA LEU A 589 27.67 -9.79 -9.56
C LEU A 589 26.22 -9.65 -9.06
N VAL A 590 25.58 -10.73 -8.62
CA VAL A 590 24.22 -10.71 -8.09
C VAL A 590 24.18 -9.94 -6.77
N ARG A 591 23.36 -8.90 -6.75
CA ARG A 591 22.96 -8.15 -5.56
C ARG A 591 21.51 -8.47 -5.25
N ALA A 592 21.17 -8.64 -3.98
CA ALA A 592 19.80 -8.81 -3.52
C ALA A 592 19.59 -8.02 -2.23
N ARG A 593 18.33 -7.69 -1.93
CA ARG A 593 17.96 -7.07 -0.66
C ARG A 593 17.79 -8.19 0.39
N GLY A 594 18.30 -8.05 1.61
CA GLY A 594 18.06 -9.01 2.70
C GLY A 594 16.71 -8.76 3.37
N LEU A 595 16.27 -9.68 4.24
CA LEU A 595 14.99 -9.58 4.99
C LEU A 595 14.91 -8.35 5.92
N ASP A 596 16.04 -7.69 6.17
CA ASP A 596 16.16 -6.44 6.92
C ASP A 596 16.10 -5.18 6.05
N GLY A 597 15.81 -5.34 4.76
CA GLY A 597 15.70 -4.25 3.78
C GLY A 597 17.02 -3.74 3.21
N MET A 598 18.19 -4.26 3.62
CA MET A 598 19.51 -3.80 3.17
C MET A 598 19.99 -4.53 1.91
N VAL A 599 20.81 -3.91 1.05
CA VAL A 599 21.34 -4.58 -0.17
C VAL A 599 22.68 -5.25 0.09
N TYR A 600 22.78 -6.54 -0.23
CA TYR A 600 23.94 -7.41 0.00
C TYR A 600 24.57 -7.95 -1.28
N ASN A 601 25.83 -8.37 -1.17
CA ASN A 601 26.53 -9.21 -2.16
C ASN A 601 26.01 -10.66 -2.09
N PHE A 602 24.71 -10.86 -2.34
CA PHE A 602 24.04 -12.16 -2.24
C PHE A 602 24.76 -13.26 -3.07
N GLY A 603 25.29 -12.87 -4.23
CA GLY A 603 26.09 -13.76 -5.06
C GLY A 603 27.40 -14.26 -4.43
N GLU A 604 28.08 -13.45 -3.61
CA GLU A 604 29.28 -13.87 -2.89
C GLU A 604 28.95 -14.87 -1.78
N GLN A 605 27.76 -14.75 -1.17
CA GLN A 605 27.27 -15.71 -0.17
C GLN A 605 27.03 -17.08 -0.82
N ILE A 606 26.32 -17.13 -1.96
CA ILE A 606 26.13 -18.37 -2.73
C ILE A 606 27.48 -18.96 -3.15
N ALA A 607 28.39 -18.15 -3.71
CA ALA A 607 29.72 -18.61 -4.11
C ALA A 607 30.54 -19.20 -2.93
N SER A 608 30.28 -18.76 -1.70
CA SER A 608 30.96 -19.26 -0.49
C SER A 608 30.43 -20.59 0.05
N VAL A 609 29.38 -21.18 -0.56
CA VAL A 609 28.75 -22.41 -0.05
C VAL A 609 29.67 -23.63 -0.11
N THR A 610 29.52 -24.52 0.87
CA THR A 610 30.32 -25.73 1.09
C THR A 610 29.56 -27.00 0.70
N GLU A 611 30.22 -28.15 0.84
CA GLU A 611 29.65 -29.50 0.67
C GLU A 611 28.59 -29.86 1.75
N GLU A 612 28.51 -29.10 2.84
CA GLU A 612 27.46 -29.26 3.87
C GLU A 612 26.14 -28.57 3.45
N GLY A 613 26.18 -27.72 2.43
CA GLY A 613 25.08 -26.89 1.98
C GLY A 613 24.80 -25.68 2.88
N GLY A 614 23.86 -24.83 2.46
CA GLY A 614 23.48 -23.64 3.23
C GLY A 614 22.19 -23.00 2.73
N TRP A 615 21.45 -22.41 3.67
CA TRP A 615 20.31 -21.55 3.41
C TRP A 615 20.75 -20.09 3.30
N PHE A 616 20.27 -19.40 2.27
CA PHE A 616 20.52 -18.00 1.99
C PHE A 616 19.18 -17.29 1.77
N HIS A 617 18.96 -16.17 2.45
CA HIS A 617 17.68 -15.48 2.45
C HIS A 617 17.80 -14.10 1.81
N ASN A 618 16.87 -13.76 0.93
CA ASN A 618 16.74 -12.41 0.37
C ASN A 618 15.27 -12.03 0.20
N LEU A 619 14.98 -10.75 0.09
CA LEU A 619 13.72 -10.21 -0.41
C LEU A 619 13.82 -10.13 -1.93
N ARG A 620 12.97 -10.86 -2.65
CA ARG A 620 12.80 -10.67 -4.10
C ARG A 620 11.95 -9.41 -4.29
N PRO A 621 12.45 -8.33 -4.92
CA PRO A 621 11.68 -7.09 -5.04
C PRO A 621 10.43 -7.30 -5.90
N SER A 622 9.29 -7.52 -5.24
CA SER A 622 7.96 -7.46 -5.85
C SER A 622 7.70 -6.04 -6.35
N ALA A 623 6.73 -5.87 -7.24
CA ALA A 623 6.27 -4.55 -7.67
C ALA A 623 5.33 -3.85 -6.66
N GLN A 624 5.18 -4.41 -5.46
CA GLN A 624 4.23 -3.95 -4.43
C GLN A 624 4.80 -3.38 -3.10
N GLY A 625 6.07 -3.47 -2.70
CA GLY A 625 7.20 -4.27 -3.17
C GLY A 625 7.81 -5.06 -2.02
N SER A 626 6.89 -5.57 -1.19
CA SER A 626 6.98 -6.24 0.10
C SER A 626 8.18 -7.16 0.29
N GLY A 627 8.61 -7.76 -0.81
CA GLY A 627 9.67 -8.72 -0.81
C GLY A 627 9.16 -10.05 -0.29
N SER A 628 8.54 -10.86 -1.15
CA SER A 628 8.40 -12.27 -0.81
C SER A 628 9.79 -12.82 -0.48
N ALA A 629 9.92 -13.33 0.73
CA ALA A 629 11.16 -13.85 1.24
C ALA A 629 11.53 -15.06 0.38
N THR A 630 12.64 -14.92 -0.35
CA THR A 630 13.23 -15.98 -1.14
C THR A 630 14.18 -16.75 -0.25
N HIS A 631 13.88 -18.03 -0.09
CA HIS A 631 14.68 -18.98 0.68
C HIS A 631 15.44 -19.85 -0.31
N VAL A 632 16.73 -19.58 -0.45
CA VAL A 632 17.62 -20.29 -1.38
C VAL A 632 18.37 -21.37 -0.63
N TRP A 633 18.20 -22.63 -1.01
CA TRP A 633 19.13 -23.68 -0.64
C TRP A 633 20.19 -23.81 -1.73
N ALA A 634 21.46 -23.84 -1.35
CA ALA A 634 22.54 -24.22 -2.25
C ALA A 634 23.51 -25.19 -1.58
N ILE A 635 24.21 -25.98 -2.39
CA ILE A 635 25.23 -26.93 -1.96
C ILE A 635 26.32 -27.04 -3.02
N ARG A 636 27.57 -27.19 -2.59
CA ARG A 636 28.69 -27.44 -3.50
C ARG A 636 28.90 -28.94 -3.66
N HIS A 637 28.97 -29.41 -4.91
CA HIS A 637 29.21 -30.82 -5.24
C HIS A 637 30.06 -30.91 -6.52
N ASP A 638 31.15 -31.68 -6.47
CA ASP A 638 32.15 -31.83 -7.55
C ASP A 638 32.59 -30.49 -8.19
N GLY A 639 32.89 -29.50 -7.35
CA GLY A 639 33.27 -28.14 -7.75
C GLY A 639 32.11 -27.23 -8.17
N LEU A 640 31.00 -27.79 -8.66
CA LEU A 640 29.78 -27.07 -9.06
C LEU A 640 28.96 -26.62 -7.84
N ILE A 641 28.10 -25.61 -8.01
CA ILE A 641 27.09 -25.23 -7.02
C ILE A 641 25.70 -25.53 -7.59
N PHE A 642 24.97 -26.42 -6.92
CA PHE A 642 23.56 -26.70 -7.18
C PHE A 642 22.71 -25.91 -6.19
N GLY A 643 21.63 -25.29 -6.66
CA GLY A 643 20.69 -24.65 -5.76
C GLY A 643 19.31 -24.47 -6.35
N SER A 644 18.33 -24.29 -5.48
CA SER A 644 16.93 -24.02 -5.79
C SER A 644 16.41 -22.99 -4.78
N ALA A 645 15.24 -22.42 -5.05
CA ALA A 645 14.61 -21.49 -4.14
C ALA A 645 13.11 -21.72 -4.06
N TYR A 646 12.57 -21.48 -2.87
CA TYR A 646 11.15 -21.23 -2.69
C TYR A 646 10.92 -19.78 -2.25
N PHE A 647 9.66 -19.37 -2.26
CA PHE A 647 9.19 -18.03 -1.94
C PHE A 647 8.14 -18.15 -0.85
N ASP A 648 8.16 -17.28 0.16
CA ASP A 648 7.08 -17.21 1.16
C ASP A 648 5.81 -16.63 0.52
N ASP A 649 4.66 -17.14 0.96
CA ASP A 649 3.34 -16.67 0.57
C ASP A 649 3.02 -15.28 1.13
N GLU A 650 2.38 -14.46 0.31
CA GLU A 650 1.65 -13.24 0.68
C GLU A 650 0.25 -13.21 0.03
#